data_AF-A0A8H6LGS9-F1
#
_entry.id   AF-A0A8H6LGS9-F1
#
_cell.length_a   1.000
_cell.length_b   1.000
_cell.length_c   1.000
_cell.angle_alpha   90.00
_cell.angle_beta   90.00
_cell.angle_gamma   90.00
#
_symmetry.space_group_name_H-M   'P 1'
#
loop_
_entity.id
_entity.type
_entity.pdbx_description
1 polymer ?
#
loop_
_entity_poly.entity_id
_entity_poly.type
_entity_poly.pdbx_seq_one_letter_code
_entity_poly.pdbx_strand_id
1 'polypeptide(L)'
;MATGDEYVPSGINISIIERNASQDPERRRFHDFLGIPVYNATQVCTLILDLHAGTPSSIEQRTPEDLVKDALYIFRNRDEFGSDRASDMYFSVVNQGHYSRRKDQIYIIDHKSQPSLVEKYKDTPKNPFYVLDELYMACMRGYDLITQKVFLEWLLKSPSISTVPILLRDHYTTPEWVFLRDTDVTDLLAVLEQACKYDTLSPRLMQAVPELRVNCSDGNRRPLAELAIPTKEMLRLCPHLDFADLREPERWGFLSRFGILTRPNTVAMLRELELLADLPADSVDKDAVHECYRVLNRSSKQEHNLILQAFSSKPLVFKARPQPAWIRQDLCVWNAPPVLKHVTRLITRYGDCQTLFFYCLGIQSASIKHVADELCSFQEGRNEDIAQRCEELLLILERYLSQETEFTAHHFLRIRHARVFPVSEAGKEPQAVVLRALQDDDWYIPDKMTLEMDFRNKVNLLAFSVRSIEKLKFLWTKLNCQRLFLSHAVDVAIEPRGDKRRDLSREAELQTRVTYIACLNTSVTTGPPRVPPVRVWGIDSIVKVSRLRSIKVERHDTLVTFDEKADFTEVYFLMVIPEEHREQAIFTLADFFCRRYDVISEDNNLLNHLLRAPVEALASIMLSNNRFPPDDDIHRHKPADERTPDEMDLDDLEELGEQEGGHMRSYANDPNNAYIIMRVSQVNNESPELKCYSNPWLLHLEGTLQFASASGYQVYEARLSAPTHD
;
A
#
# COMPACT_ATOMS: atom_id res chain seq x y z
N MET A 1 50.58 70.03 15.42
CA MET A 1 51.81 69.58 16.11
C MET A 1 52.07 68.15 15.65
N ALA A 2 52.96 67.97 14.66
CA ALA A 2 53.36 66.66 14.18
C ALA A 2 54.56 66.20 15.02
N THR A 3 54.35 65.24 15.90
CA THR A 3 55.37 64.67 16.78
C THR A 3 55.93 63.39 16.16
N GLY A 4 57.23 63.38 15.89
CA GLY A 4 58.07 62.16 15.88
C GLY A 4 58.03 61.29 14.62
N ASP A 5 59.04 61.45 13.77
CA ASP A 5 59.57 60.45 12.82
C ASP A 5 58.62 59.80 11.79
N GLU A 6 57.84 60.61 11.06
CA GLU A 6 57.31 60.14 9.77
C GLU A 6 58.40 60.19 8.70
N TYR A 7 59.18 59.12 8.62
CA TYR A 7 60.06 58.87 7.47
C TYR A 7 59.19 58.62 6.23
N VAL A 8 59.13 59.60 5.33
CA VAL A 8 58.51 59.44 4.01
C VAL A 8 59.26 58.33 3.26
N PRO A 9 58.57 57.32 2.69
CA PRO A 9 59.25 56.23 2.00
C PRO A 9 60.12 56.73 0.85
N SER A 10 61.23 56.02 0.62
CA SER A 10 62.24 56.43 -0.35
C SER A 10 61.76 56.20 -1.79
N GLY A 11 62.30 56.97 -2.75
CA GLY A 11 62.00 56.79 -4.18
C GLY A 11 60.66 57.37 -4.67
N ILE A 12 59.91 58.06 -3.80
CA ILE A 12 58.74 58.85 -4.18
C ILE A 12 59.21 60.20 -4.74
N ASN A 13 58.59 60.67 -5.83
CA ASN A 13 58.93 61.95 -6.44
C ASN A 13 58.37 63.14 -5.65
N ILE A 14 58.90 63.38 -4.45
CA ILE A 14 58.57 64.50 -3.58
C ILE A 14 59.85 65.20 -3.09
N SER A 15 59.93 66.51 -3.28
CA SER A 15 61.04 67.32 -2.78
C SER A 15 60.70 67.85 -1.39
N ILE A 16 61.36 67.31 -0.36
CA ILE A 16 61.12 67.67 1.04
C ILE A 16 62.24 68.58 1.53
N ILE A 17 61.88 69.69 2.19
CA ILE A 17 62.85 70.55 2.87
C ILE A 17 63.49 69.78 4.03
N GLU A 18 64.82 69.82 4.13
CA GLU A 18 65.56 69.17 5.22
C GLU A 18 64.99 69.56 6.59
N ARG A 19 64.89 68.57 7.50
CA ARG A 19 64.32 68.74 8.85
C ARG A 19 64.93 69.92 9.60
N ASN A 20 66.24 70.09 9.47
CA ASN A 20 67.01 71.15 10.14
C ASN A 20 66.57 72.53 9.63
N ALA A 21 66.33 72.63 8.32
CA ALA A 21 65.85 73.85 7.67
C ALA A 21 64.35 74.10 7.90
N SER A 22 63.54 73.06 8.10
CA SER A 22 62.11 73.21 8.39
C SER A 22 61.80 73.47 9.87
N GLN A 23 62.72 73.19 10.79
CA GLN A 23 62.62 73.52 12.21
C GLN A 23 63.12 74.93 12.56
N ASP A 24 63.90 75.57 11.67
CA ASP A 24 64.31 76.96 11.82
C ASP A 24 63.11 77.91 11.56
N PRO A 25 62.71 78.76 12.52
CA PRO A 25 61.53 79.61 12.40
C PRO A 25 61.60 80.64 11.26
N GLU A 26 62.79 81.18 10.99
CA GLU A 26 62.99 82.22 9.95
C GLU A 26 62.99 81.59 8.56
N ARG A 27 63.62 80.41 8.41
CA ARG A 27 63.55 79.64 7.17
C ARG A 27 62.14 79.16 6.88
N ARG A 28 61.38 78.74 7.89
CA ARG A 28 59.96 78.37 7.73
C ARG A 28 59.13 79.53 7.17
N ARG A 29 59.27 80.74 7.74
CA ARG A 29 58.60 81.95 7.20
C ARG A 29 58.98 82.23 5.74
N PHE A 30 60.24 82.02 5.38
CA PHE A 30 60.69 82.17 4.01
C PHE A 30 60.08 81.12 3.06
N HIS A 31 59.99 79.86 3.48
CA HIS A 31 59.34 78.81 2.69
C HIS A 31 57.83 79.05 2.52
N ASP A 32 57.16 79.52 3.58
CA ASP A 32 55.74 79.92 3.53
C ASP A 32 55.54 81.09 2.55
N PHE A 33 56.45 82.08 2.56
CA PHE A 33 56.45 83.19 1.58
C PHE A 33 56.65 82.72 0.14
N LEU A 34 57.50 81.71 -0.09
CA LEU A 34 57.68 81.08 -1.40
C LEU A 34 56.50 80.21 -1.84
N GLY A 35 55.48 80.04 -0.98
CA GLY A 35 54.31 79.21 -1.25
C GLY A 35 54.61 77.71 -1.23
N ILE A 36 55.69 77.28 -0.57
CA ILE A 36 56.02 75.85 -0.43
C ILE A 36 55.05 75.24 0.60
N PRO A 37 54.13 74.34 0.18
CA PRO A 37 53.13 73.80 1.10
C PRO A 37 53.75 72.80 2.08
N VAL A 38 53.15 72.69 3.26
CA VAL A 38 53.39 71.55 4.16
C VAL A 38 52.79 70.31 3.51
N TYR A 39 53.63 69.30 3.26
CA TYR A 39 53.11 68.03 2.75
C TYR A 39 52.20 67.39 3.80
N ASN A 40 51.13 66.73 3.36
CA ASN A 40 50.25 65.96 4.24
C ASN A 40 50.34 64.46 3.93
N ALA A 41 49.94 63.62 4.89
CA ALA A 41 50.01 62.18 4.77
C ALA A 41 49.20 61.65 3.57
N THR A 42 48.06 62.28 3.26
CA THR A 42 47.22 61.94 2.09
C THR A 42 47.99 62.12 0.78
N GLN A 43 48.73 63.22 0.61
CA GLN A 43 49.55 63.49 -0.57
C GLN A 43 50.64 62.43 -0.73
N VAL A 44 51.32 62.06 0.36
CA VAL A 44 52.35 61.02 0.33
C VAL A 44 51.72 59.66 -0.04
N CYS A 45 50.57 59.31 0.54
CA CYS A 45 49.85 58.08 0.18
C CYS A 45 49.45 58.06 -1.32
N THR A 46 48.96 59.17 -1.87
CA THR A 46 48.64 59.27 -3.30
C THR A 46 49.88 59.07 -4.16
N LEU A 47 51.01 59.70 -3.81
CA LEU A 47 52.25 59.53 -4.57
C LEU A 47 52.80 58.10 -4.49
N ILE A 48 52.63 57.40 -3.37
CA ILE A 48 52.93 55.95 -3.25
C ILE A 48 52.05 55.17 -4.23
N LEU A 49 50.73 55.42 -4.24
CA LEU A 49 49.83 54.68 -5.14
C LEU A 49 50.11 54.98 -6.62
N ASP A 50 50.43 56.22 -6.97
CA ASP A 50 50.81 56.60 -8.34
C ASP A 50 52.07 55.87 -8.80
N LEU A 51 53.07 55.74 -7.90
CA LEU A 51 54.27 54.95 -8.15
C LEU A 51 53.93 53.47 -8.41
N HIS A 52 53.03 52.89 -7.61
CA HIS A 52 52.61 51.48 -7.75
C HIS A 52 51.64 51.26 -8.92
N ALA A 53 50.95 52.30 -9.40
CA ALA A 53 50.11 52.27 -10.59
C ALA A 53 50.91 52.42 -11.89
N GLY A 54 52.16 52.89 -11.82
CA GLY A 54 53.06 53.07 -12.95
C GLY A 54 53.53 51.78 -13.63
N THR A 55 54.56 51.88 -14.48
CA THR A 55 55.11 50.73 -15.22
C THR A 55 55.76 49.70 -14.28
N PRO A 56 55.68 48.38 -14.58
CA PRO A 56 56.33 47.34 -13.77
C PRO A 56 57.82 47.60 -13.49
N SER A 57 58.54 48.20 -14.44
CA SER A 57 59.96 48.57 -14.31
C SER A 57 60.24 49.58 -13.19
N SER A 58 59.25 50.41 -12.82
CA SER A 58 59.38 51.35 -11.69
C SER A 58 59.38 50.61 -10.35
N ILE A 59 58.76 49.43 -10.29
CA ILE A 59 58.67 48.60 -9.10
C ILE A 59 59.81 47.59 -9.01
N GLU A 60 60.32 47.11 -10.15
CA GLU A 60 61.51 46.24 -10.19
C GLU A 60 62.73 46.87 -9.51
N GLN A 61 62.81 48.21 -9.50
CA GLN A 61 63.88 48.97 -8.83
C GLN A 61 63.69 49.11 -7.31
N ARG A 62 62.51 48.78 -6.76
CA ARG A 62 62.26 48.84 -5.31
C ARG A 62 62.73 47.57 -4.62
N THR A 63 63.38 47.71 -3.47
CA THR A 63 63.74 46.56 -2.64
C THR A 63 62.52 46.04 -1.87
N PRO A 64 62.53 44.79 -1.36
CA PRO A 64 61.50 44.28 -0.45
C PRO A 64 61.18 45.23 0.72
N GLU A 65 62.21 45.85 1.32
CA GLU A 65 62.06 46.77 2.43
C GLU A 65 61.35 48.07 2.04
N ASP A 66 61.56 48.56 0.82
CA ASP A 66 60.86 49.75 0.31
C ASP A 66 59.36 49.47 0.16
N LEU A 67 58.98 48.32 -0.43
CA LEU A 67 57.58 47.90 -0.55
C LEU A 67 56.90 47.71 0.81
N VAL A 68 57.64 47.22 1.80
CA VAL A 68 57.16 47.10 3.19
C VAL A 68 56.90 48.48 3.79
N LYS A 69 57.83 49.42 3.64
CA LYS A 69 57.67 50.80 4.15
C LYS A 69 56.50 51.51 3.50
N ASP A 70 56.28 51.35 2.20
CA ASP A 70 55.16 51.95 1.47
C ASP A 70 53.82 51.52 2.05
N ALA A 71 53.62 50.20 2.21
CA ALA A 71 52.38 49.67 2.74
C ALA A 71 52.15 50.05 4.22
N LEU A 72 53.22 50.06 5.02
CA LEU A 72 53.15 50.48 6.42
C LEU A 72 52.83 51.98 6.55
N TYR A 73 53.34 52.81 5.64
CA TYR A 73 53.02 54.24 5.61
C TYR A 73 51.52 54.46 5.33
N ILE A 74 50.98 53.77 4.32
CA ILE A 74 49.54 53.81 4.02
C ILE A 74 48.72 53.29 5.20
N PHE A 75 49.12 52.17 5.81
CA PHE A 75 48.40 51.63 6.97
C PHE A 75 48.39 52.57 8.18
N ARG A 76 49.50 53.25 8.46
CA ARG A 76 49.61 54.21 9.57
C ARG A 76 48.69 55.40 9.35
N ASN A 77 48.61 55.87 8.11
CA ASN A 77 47.82 57.04 7.71
C ASN A 77 46.44 56.67 7.14
N ARG A 78 45.98 55.43 7.34
CA ARG A 78 44.77 54.89 6.71
C ARG A 78 43.50 55.66 7.07
N ASP A 79 43.42 56.19 8.29
CA ASP A 79 42.22 56.88 8.78
C ASP A 79 42.13 58.29 8.17
N GLU A 80 43.27 58.98 8.00
CA GLU A 80 43.35 60.28 7.30
C GLU A 80 43.25 60.14 5.78
N PHE A 81 43.78 59.06 5.21
CA PHE A 81 43.73 58.77 3.78
C PHE A 81 42.37 58.20 3.34
N GLY A 82 41.57 57.67 4.28
CA GLY A 82 40.28 57.04 3.99
C GLY A 82 40.37 55.62 3.42
N SER A 83 41.42 54.86 3.76
CA SER A 83 41.66 53.50 3.25
C SER A 83 41.35 52.45 4.32
N ASP A 84 40.13 51.90 4.32
CA ASP A 84 39.68 50.91 5.30
C ASP A 84 40.29 49.49 5.11
N ARG A 85 40.91 49.25 3.95
CA ARG A 85 41.56 48.00 3.53
C ARG A 85 42.86 48.28 2.79
N ALA A 86 43.67 47.25 2.57
CA ALA A 86 44.90 47.36 1.78
C ALA A 86 44.63 47.94 0.37
N SER A 87 45.44 48.93 -0.07
CA SER A 87 45.28 49.57 -1.39
C SER A 87 45.78 48.67 -2.53
N ASP A 88 45.33 48.91 -3.78
CA ASP A 88 45.83 48.20 -4.98
C ASP A 88 47.27 48.64 -5.29
N MET A 89 48.23 47.86 -4.80
CA MET A 89 49.65 48.17 -4.90
C MET A 89 50.48 46.88 -4.94
N TYR A 90 51.77 46.99 -5.27
CA TYR A 90 52.73 45.90 -5.08
C TYR A 90 53.06 45.66 -3.61
N PHE A 91 53.07 44.39 -3.20
CA PHE A 91 53.51 43.91 -1.89
C PHE A 91 54.78 43.10 -2.03
N SER A 92 55.60 43.11 -0.98
CA SER A 92 56.71 42.15 -0.85
C SER A 92 56.14 40.76 -0.56
N VAL A 93 56.53 39.77 -1.35
CA VAL A 93 56.07 38.38 -1.21
C VAL A 93 57.23 37.43 -1.41
N VAL A 94 57.09 36.19 -0.93
CA VAL A 94 58.06 35.13 -1.15
C VAL A 94 57.39 33.99 -1.91
N ASN A 95 57.88 33.72 -3.13
CA ASN A 95 57.57 32.50 -3.88
C ASN A 95 58.64 32.22 -4.95
N GLN A 96 59.46 31.17 -4.75
CA GLN A 96 60.36 30.61 -5.79
C GLN A 96 61.16 31.65 -6.60
N GLY A 97 61.74 32.65 -5.93
CA GLY A 97 62.55 33.71 -6.55
C GLY A 97 61.78 34.97 -6.93
N HIS A 98 60.46 34.98 -6.81
CA HIS A 98 59.66 36.20 -6.85
C HIS A 98 59.65 36.87 -5.47
N TYR A 99 59.96 38.18 -5.46
CA TYR A 99 59.99 39.01 -4.25
C TYR A 99 58.90 40.09 -4.21
N SER A 100 58.18 40.31 -5.33
CA SER A 100 57.12 41.31 -5.41
C SER A 100 55.94 40.81 -6.22
N ARG A 101 54.74 41.26 -5.85
CA ARG A 101 53.49 40.93 -6.54
C ARG A 101 52.52 42.08 -6.39
N ARG A 102 52.00 42.58 -7.51
CA ARG A 102 50.83 43.48 -7.50
C ARG A 102 49.68 42.74 -6.83
N LYS A 103 48.81 43.44 -6.09
CA LYS A 103 47.68 42.96 -5.26
C LYS A 103 46.65 42.02 -5.96
N ASP A 104 47.14 40.99 -6.60
CA ASP A 104 46.52 39.73 -6.97
C ASP A 104 46.55 38.81 -5.73
N GLN A 105 46.25 37.52 -5.87
CA GLN A 105 46.21 36.59 -4.74
C GLN A 105 47.51 36.58 -3.95
N ILE A 106 47.45 36.98 -2.70
CA ILE A 106 48.55 36.95 -1.74
C ILE A 106 48.06 36.18 -0.51
N TYR A 107 48.96 35.41 0.09
CA TYR A 107 48.65 34.59 1.24
C TYR A 107 49.37 35.06 2.49
N ILE A 108 48.67 35.03 3.62
CA ILE A 108 49.29 35.23 4.93
C ILE A 108 49.32 33.87 5.63
N ILE A 109 50.49 33.46 6.11
CA ILE A 109 50.59 32.27 6.96
C ILE A 109 49.99 32.61 8.33
N ASP A 110 48.83 32.02 8.61
CA ASP A 110 48.19 32.07 9.92
C ASP A 110 48.09 30.65 10.48
N HIS A 111 48.88 30.35 11.51
CA HIS A 111 48.92 29.03 12.14
C HIS A 111 47.60 28.63 12.81
N LYS A 112 46.65 29.57 12.99
CA LYS A 112 45.30 29.28 13.48
C LYS A 112 44.34 28.86 12.37
N SER A 113 44.67 29.17 11.12
CA SER A 113 43.86 28.80 9.97
C SER A 113 43.99 27.30 9.69
N GLN A 114 42.85 26.62 9.52
CA GLN A 114 42.77 25.20 9.21
C GLN A 114 41.92 24.99 7.96
N PRO A 115 42.44 24.36 6.89
CA PRO A 115 43.75 23.71 6.81
C PRO A 115 44.92 24.69 6.53
N SER A 116 46.07 24.53 7.21
CA SER A 116 47.29 25.35 6.99
C SER A 116 48.06 24.93 5.72
N LEU A 117 47.38 24.97 4.56
CA LEU A 117 47.95 24.47 3.31
C LEU A 117 48.98 25.41 2.69
N VAL A 118 48.81 26.72 2.88
CA VAL A 118 49.79 27.72 2.43
C VAL A 118 51.15 27.42 3.06
N GLU A 119 51.18 27.18 4.37
CA GLU A 119 52.41 26.82 5.08
C GLU A 119 52.94 25.45 4.65
N LYS A 120 52.07 24.45 4.52
CA LYS A 120 52.44 23.08 4.09
C LYS A 120 53.16 23.06 2.74
N TYR A 121 52.72 23.89 1.79
CA TYR A 121 53.17 23.82 0.39
C TYR A 121 54.08 24.98 -0.04
N LYS A 122 54.40 25.94 0.82
CA LYS A 122 55.22 27.11 0.47
C LYS A 122 56.56 26.76 -0.20
N ASP A 123 57.17 25.64 0.21
CA ASP A 123 58.46 25.16 -0.28
C ASP A 123 58.33 24.13 -1.43
N THR A 124 57.09 23.78 -1.82
CA THR A 124 56.85 22.78 -2.88
C THR A 124 57.02 23.42 -4.26
N PRO A 125 57.77 22.81 -5.19
CA PRO A 125 57.98 23.36 -6.54
C PRO A 125 56.67 23.70 -7.27
N LYS A 126 56.65 24.84 -7.97
CA LYS A 126 55.50 25.36 -8.74
C LYS A 126 54.23 25.63 -7.94
N ASN A 127 54.31 25.75 -6.60
CA ASN A 127 53.14 26.14 -5.82
C ASN A 127 52.66 27.55 -6.21
N PRO A 128 51.35 27.79 -6.25
CA PRO A 128 50.77 29.09 -6.59
C PRO A 128 50.72 30.06 -5.38
N PHE A 129 51.29 29.72 -4.23
CA PHE A 129 51.13 30.48 -2.99
C PHE A 129 52.18 31.58 -2.87
N TYR A 130 51.82 32.80 -3.25
CA TYR A 130 52.64 33.98 -3.00
C TYR A 130 52.42 34.47 -1.57
N VAL A 131 53.34 34.12 -0.69
CA VAL A 131 53.22 34.40 0.75
C VAL A 131 53.72 35.80 1.05
N LEU A 132 52.98 36.57 1.84
CA LEU A 132 53.39 37.89 2.32
C LEU A 132 54.71 37.78 3.10
N ASP A 133 55.66 38.64 2.78
CA ASP A 133 57.01 38.62 3.35
C ASP A 133 57.00 38.77 4.88
N GLU A 134 57.85 38.00 5.58
CA GLU A 134 58.01 38.12 7.04
C GLU A 134 58.56 39.49 7.46
N LEU A 135 59.19 40.24 6.55
CA LEU A 135 59.63 41.62 6.77
C LEU A 135 58.51 42.53 7.27
N TYR A 136 57.26 42.34 6.80
CA TYR A 136 56.11 43.10 7.31
C TYR A 136 55.94 42.90 8.81
N MET A 137 55.98 41.64 9.25
CA MET A 137 55.86 41.30 10.67
C MET A 137 57.09 41.74 11.47
N ALA A 138 58.28 41.60 10.91
CA ALA A 138 59.52 42.06 11.53
C ALA A 138 59.48 43.58 11.82
N CYS A 139 59.04 44.39 10.85
CA CYS A 139 58.85 45.84 11.02
C CYS A 139 57.74 46.18 12.02
N MET A 140 56.75 45.31 12.19
CA MET A 140 55.64 45.50 13.13
C MET A 140 55.97 45.05 14.56
N ARG A 141 57.07 44.33 14.82
CA ARG A 141 57.45 43.84 16.18
C ARG A 141 57.63 44.96 17.21
N GLY A 142 57.97 46.18 16.78
CA GLY A 142 58.10 47.35 17.66
C GLY A 142 56.76 47.96 18.11
N TYR A 143 55.64 47.50 17.55
CA TYR A 143 54.29 47.98 17.87
C TYR A 143 53.60 47.08 18.90
N ASP A 144 52.59 47.62 19.59
CA ASP A 144 51.76 46.84 20.49
C ASP A 144 50.92 45.78 19.74
N LEU A 145 50.49 44.75 20.47
CA LEU A 145 49.76 43.61 19.91
C LEU A 145 48.41 44.00 19.26
N ILE A 146 47.77 45.08 19.72
CA ILE A 146 46.50 45.54 19.14
C ILE A 146 46.77 46.11 17.75
N THR A 147 47.78 46.97 17.61
CA THR A 147 48.17 47.54 16.31
C THR A 147 48.59 46.45 15.31
N GLN A 148 49.32 45.43 15.75
CA GLN A 148 49.67 44.28 14.90
C GLN A 148 48.43 43.52 14.40
N LYS A 149 47.44 43.31 15.29
CA LYS A 149 46.17 42.67 14.94
C LYS A 149 45.36 43.51 13.95
N VAL A 150 45.27 44.82 14.19
CA VAL A 150 44.56 45.77 13.31
C VAL A 150 45.20 45.80 11.91
N PHE A 151 46.53 45.67 11.82
CA PHE A 151 47.23 45.57 10.54
C PHE A 151 46.85 44.30 9.75
N LEU A 152 46.85 43.15 10.42
CA LEU A 152 46.41 41.90 9.82
C LEU A 152 44.95 41.97 9.36
N GLU A 153 44.06 42.52 10.19
CA GLU A 153 42.65 42.71 9.84
C GLU A 153 42.50 43.65 8.63
N TRP A 154 43.28 44.71 8.56
CA TRP A 154 43.31 45.65 7.42
C TRP A 154 43.77 44.98 6.10
N LEU A 155 44.75 44.09 6.17
CA LEU A 155 45.18 43.27 5.03
C LEU A 155 44.05 42.33 4.58
N LEU A 156 43.48 41.57 5.51
CA LEU A 156 42.46 40.54 5.24
C LEU A 156 41.10 41.10 4.82
N LYS A 157 40.83 42.39 5.05
CA LYS A 157 39.67 43.09 4.44
C LYS A 157 39.75 43.17 2.91
N SER A 158 40.93 42.91 2.33
CA SER A 158 41.08 42.84 0.87
C SER A 158 40.76 41.44 0.35
N PRO A 159 39.90 41.29 -0.68
CA PRO A 159 39.51 39.97 -1.19
C PRO A 159 40.66 39.22 -1.86
N SER A 160 41.72 39.91 -2.28
CA SER A 160 42.92 39.31 -2.87
C SER A 160 43.98 38.90 -1.85
N ILE A 161 43.75 39.11 -0.55
CA ILE A 161 44.64 38.64 0.52
C ILE A 161 43.88 37.64 1.39
N SER A 162 44.42 36.43 1.54
CA SER A 162 43.70 35.33 2.21
C SER A 162 44.63 34.48 3.05
N THR A 163 44.11 33.77 4.06
CA THR A 163 44.90 32.79 4.85
C THR A 163 44.72 31.36 4.36
N VAL A 164 43.65 31.10 3.60
CA VAL A 164 43.32 29.79 3.04
C VAL A 164 43.26 29.87 1.51
N PRO A 165 43.64 28.80 0.79
CA PRO A 165 43.63 28.78 -0.67
C PRO A 165 42.26 29.15 -1.26
N ILE A 166 42.27 30.08 -2.23
CA ILE A 166 41.06 30.45 -2.96
C ILE A 166 40.92 29.54 -4.18
N LEU A 167 39.87 28.73 -4.21
CA LEU A 167 39.66 27.70 -5.26
C LEU A 167 38.96 28.23 -6.52
N LEU A 168 38.20 29.32 -6.37
CA LEU A 168 37.48 29.97 -7.47
C LEU A 168 37.73 31.48 -7.47
N ARG A 169 37.87 32.05 -8.66
CA ARG A 169 37.84 33.50 -8.89
C ARG A 169 37.07 33.79 -10.16
N ASP A 170 36.15 34.76 -10.11
CA ASP A 170 35.31 35.15 -11.25
C ASP A 170 34.63 33.96 -11.94
N HIS A 171 34.20 32.96 -11.15
CA HIS A 171 33.61 31.68 -11.57
C HIS A 171 34.56 30.67 -12.27
N TYR A 172 35.85 30.95 -12.36
CA TYR A 172 36.86 30.04 -12.90
C TYR A 172 37.68 29.37 -11.79
N THR A 173 38.15 28.15 -12.07
CA THR A 173 39.09 27.44 -11.20
C THR A 173 40.44 28.15 -11.19
N THR A 174 40.98 28.37 -10.01
CA THR A 174 42.25 29.07 -9.82
C THR A 174 43.46 28.14 -9.97
N PRO A 175 44.69 28.68 -10.07
CA PRO A 175 45.92 27.88 -10.01
C PRO A 175 46.02 27.00 -8.76
N GLU A 176 45.48 27.45 -7.62
CA GLU A 176 45.40 26.71 -6.36
C GLU A 176 44.57 25.45 -6.50
N TRP A 177 43.42 25.52 -7.19
CA TRP A 177 42.61 24.34 -7.50
C TRP A 177 43.42 23.33 -8.33
N VAL A 178 44.07 23.80 -9.39
CA VAL A 178 44.84 22.94 -10.31
C VAL A 178 46.00 22.26 -9.55
N PHE A 179 46.74 23.04 -8.76
CA PHE A 179 47.86 22.54 -7.98
C PHE A 179 47.43 21.50 -6.95
N LEU A 180 46.39 21.79 -6.14
CA LEU A 180 45.93 20.86 -5.12
C LEU A 180 45.31 19.59 -5.72
N ARG A 181 44.56 19.70 -6.83
CA ARG A 181 44.00 18.55 -7.56
C ARG A 181 45.10 17.57 -7.98
N ASP A 182 46.20 18.10 -8.48
CA ASP A 182 47.30 17.30 -9.04
C ASP A 182 48.26 16.80 -7.96
N THR A 183 48.33 17.48 -6.81
CA THR A 183 49.26 17.18 -5.71
C THR A 183 48.63 16.29 -4.64
N ASP A 184 47.52 16.72 -4.03
CA ASP A 184 46.81 15.98 -2.98
C ASP A 184 45.33 16.40 -2.95
N VAL A 185 44.47 15.53 -3.49
CA VAL A 185 43.02 15.79 -3.56
C VAL A 185 42.41 15.89 -2.16
N THR A 186 42.96 15.22 -1.14
CA THR A 186 42.43 15.27 0.23
C THR A 186 42.54 16.68 0.81
N ASP A 187 43.65 17.37 0.52
CA ASP A 187 43.84 18.77 0.93
C ASP A 187 42.90 19.70 0.17
N LEU A 188 42.69 19.46 -1.13
CA LEU A 188 41.69 20.20 -1.92
C LEU A 188 40.30 20.05 -1.28
N LEU A 189 39.91 18.82 -0.93
CA LEU A 189 38.63 18.53 -0.27
C LEU A 189 38.52 19.22 1.10
N ALA A 190 39.62 19.32 1.86
CA ALA A 190 39.65 20.03 3.14
C ALA A 190 39.36 21.55 2.99
N VAL A 191 39.88 22.19 1.93
CA VAL A 191 39.55 23.59 1.61
C VAL A 191 38.10 23.71 1.18
N LEU A 192 37.63 22.78 0.33
CA LEU A 192 36.23 22.77 -0.10
C LEU A 192 35.25 22.62 1.05
N GLU A 193 35.57 21.78 2.04
CA GLU A 193 34.75 21.61 3.24
C GLU A 193 34.54 22.95 3.95
N GLN A 194 35.61 23.75 4.09
CA GLN A 194 35.55 25.06 4.73
C GLN A 194 34.76 26.07 3.89
N ALA A 195 34.99 26.11 2.57
CA ALA A 195 34.26 26.98 1.66
C ALA A 195 32.75 26.67 1.66
N CYS A 196 32.38 25.38 1.75
CA CYS A 196 30.99 24.95 1.80
C CYS A 196 30.25 25.38 3.07
N LYS A 197 30.94 25.75 4.16
CA LYS A 197 30.29 26.16 5.43
C LYS A 197 29.61 27.52 5.33
N TYR A 198 30.11 28.41 4.48
CA TYR A 198 29.72 29.82 4.47
C TYR A 198 29.03 30.26 3.17
N ASP A 199 29.20 29.52 2.07
CA ASP A 199 28.74 29.96 0.74
C ASP A 199 27.68 29.05 0.08
N THR A 200 26.93 29.70 -0.84
CA THR A 200 26.11 29.02 -1.85
C THR A 200 27.02 28.28 -2.84
N LEU A 201 26.71 27.04 -3.18
CA LEU A 201 27.57 26.22 -4.05
C LEU A 201 27.64 26.83 -5.45
N SER A 202 28.85 27.17 -5.89
CA SER A 202 29.09 27.63 -7.26
C SER A 202 28.76 26.51 -8.26
N PRO A 203 28.05 26.79 -9.37
CA PRO A 203 27.80 25.82 -10.44
C PRO A 203 29.08 25.19 -10.98
N ARG A 204 30.20 25.93 -10.98
CA ARG A 204 31.48 25.40 -11.42
C ARG A 204 32.01 24.30 -10.51
N LEU A 205 31.83 24.44 -9.19
CA LEU A 205 32.21 23.39 -8.23
C LEU A 205 31.26 22.19 -8.32
N MET A 206 29.97 22.42 -8.56
CA MET A 206 28.99 21.34 -8.78
C MET A 206 29.38 20.42 -9.93
N GLN A 207 30.05 20.95 -10.96
CA GLN A 207 30.60 20.16 -12.06
C GLN A 207 32.00 19.61 -11.78
N ALA A 208 32.88 20.41 -11.17
CA ALA A 208 34.30 20.06 -11.05
C ALA A 208 34.61 19.05 -9.94
N VAL A 209 33.85 19.06 -8.83
CA VAL A 209 34.08 18.15 -7.69
C VAL A 209 33.81 16.69 -8.04
N PRO A 210 32.69 16.33 -8.71
CA PRO A 210 32.43 14.93 -9.09
C PRO A 210 33.48 14.35 -10.05
N GLU A 211 34.13 15.19 -10.86
CA GLU A 211 35.18 14.80 -11.80
C GLU A 211 36.57 14.60 -11.16
N LEU A 212 36.73 14.93 -9.87
CA LEU A 212 38.00 14.73 -9.17
C LEU A 212 38.36 13.25 -9.10
N ARG A 213 39.54 12.90 -9.59
CA ARG A 213 40.02 11.51 -9.58
C ARG A 213 40.75 11.19 -8.29
N VAL A 214 40.17 10.30 -7.49
CA VAL A 214 40.76 9.82 -6.23
C VAL A 214 41.19 8.37 -6.35
N ASN A 215 42.08 7.93 -5.45
CA ASN A 215 42.41 6.51 -5.33
C ASN A 215 41.18 5.76 -4.79
N CYS A 216 40.99 4.54 -5.27
CA CYS A 216 39.95 3.63 -4.83
C CYS A 216 40.59 2.54 -3.96
N SER A 217 39.77 1.84 -3.18
CA SER A 217 40.23 0.73 -2.33
C SER A 217 40.88 -0.43 -3.11
N ASP A 218 40.61 -0.53 -4.41
CA ASP A 218 41.20 -1.53 -5.32
C ASP A 218 42.53 -1.09 -5.95
N GLY A 219 43.04 0.11 -5.60
CA GLY A 219 44.28 0.69 -6.12
C GLY A 219 44.13 1.47 -7.43
N ASN A 220 42.95 1.52 -8.05
CA ASN A 220 42.71 2.30 -9.26
C ASN A 220 42.36 3.76 -8.96
N ARG A 221 42.46 4.65 -9.97
CA ARG A 221 41.98 6.05 -9.87
C ARG A 221 40.71 6.26 -10.69
N ARG A 222 39.61 6.63 -10.05
CA ARG A 222 38.30 6.91 -10.69
C ARG A 222 37.75 8.27 -10.24
N PRO A 223 36.86 8.90 -11.04
CA PRO A 223 36.13 10.10 -10.63
C PRO A 223 35.31 9.88 -9.36
N LEU A 224 35.22 10.89 -8.49
CA LEU A 224 34.41 10.84 -7.27
C LEU A 224 32.92 10.55 -7.55
N ALA A 225 32.39 10.96 -8.70
CA ALA A 225 30.99 10.70 -9.10
C ALA A 225 30.64 9.20 -9.21
N GLU A 226 31.65 8.38 -9.50
CA GLU A 226 31.51 6.93 -9.67
C GLU A 226 31.66 6.18 -8.34
N LEU A 227 32.15 6.87 -7.29
CA LEU A 227 32.55 6.27 -6.02
C LEU A 227 31.60 6.64 -4.89
N ALA A 228 31.52 5.76 -3.90
CA ALA A 228 30.96 6.02 -2.60
C ALA A 228 32.06 6.37 -1.58
N ILE A 229 31.70 7.12 -0.54
CA ILE A 229 32.57 7.33 0.62
C ILE A 229 32.39 6.14 1.58
N PRO A 230 33.47 5.50 2.04
CA PRO A 230 33.41 4.30 2.89
C PRO A 230 33.10 4.66 4.35
N THR A 231 31.97 5.33 4.58
CA THR A 231 31.43 5.51 5.93
C THR A 231 31.00 4.17 6.50
N LYS A 232 30.96 4.04 7.84
CA LYS A 232 30.58 2.78 8.50
C LYS A 232 29.22 2.27 8.04
N GLU A 233 28.29 3.19 7.79
CA GLU A 233 26.93 2.86 7.35
C GLU A 233 26.91 2.36 5.90
N MET A 234 27.66 3.01 5.00
CA MET A 234 27.77 2.61 3.59
C MET A 234 28.44 1.24 3.44
N LEU A 235 29.53 0.97 4.15
CA LEU A 235 30.19 -0.33 4.10
C LEU A 235 29.29 -1.46 4.62
N ARG A 236 28.38 -1.15 5.55
CA ARG A 236 27.43 -2.14 6.10
C ARG A 236 26.25 -2.42 5.18
N LEU A 237 25.72 -1.38 4.52
CA LEU A 237 24.47 -1.47 3.75
C LEU A 237 24.66 -1.53 2.23
N CYS A 238 25.80 -1.08 1.73
CA CYS A 238 26.15 -1.06 0.31
C CYS A 238 27.57 -1.63 0.06
N PRO A 239 27.90 -2.83 0.57
CA PRO A 239 29.27 -3.34 0.51
C PRO A 239 29.79 -3.59 -0.90
N HIS A 240 28.92 -3.71 -1.91
CA HIS A 240 29.33 -4.02 -3.28
C HIS A 240 29.66 -2.77 -4.11
N LEU A 241 29.36 -1.57 -3.61
CA LEU A 241 29.74 -0.32 -4.29
C LEU A 241 31.26 -0.14 -4.34
N ASP A 242 31.73 0.60 -5.34
CA ASP A 242 33.10 1.07 -5.39
C ASP A 242 33.33 2.20 -4.39
N PHE A 243 34.41 2.11 -3.61
CA PHE A 243 34.72 3.06 -2.53
C PHE A 243 35.99 3.86 -2.79
N ALA A 244 35.93 5.15 -2.45
CA ALA A 244 37.08 6.04 -2.44
C ALA A 244 38.00 5.74 -1.25
N ASP A 245 39.31 5.68 -1.49
CA ASP A 245 40.35 5.56 -0.47
C ASP A 245 40.72 6.96 0.05
N LEU A 246 39.87 7.48 0.95
CA LEU A 246 40.08 8.75 1.64
C LEU A 246 40.26 8.50 3.14
N ARG A 247 41.24 9.18 3.73
CA ARG A 247 41.46 9.15 5.19
C ARG A 247 40.26 9.78 5.90
N GLU A 248 39.92 9.26 7.07
CA GLU A 248 38.80 9.74 7.90
C GLU A 248 37.47 9.87 7.10
N PRO A 249 36.92 8.76 6.56
CA PRO A 249 35.74 8.78 5.66
C PRO A 249 34.54 9.59 6.19
N GLU A 250 34.31 9.53 7.51
CA GLU A 250 33.19 10.21 8.18
C GLU A 250 33.26 11.74 8.07
N ARG A 251 34.45 12.32 7.85
CA ARG A 251 34.63 13.77 7.65
C ARG A 251 34.01 14.24 6.34
N TRP A 252 33.97 13.40 5.32
CA TRP A 252 33.60 13.79 3.95
C TRP A 252 32.09 13.79 3.68
N GLY A 253 31.25 13.83 4.73
CA GLY A 253 29.79 13.84 4.61
C GLY A 253 29.23 15.01 3.77
N PHE A 254 29.94 16.15 3.74
CA PHE A 254 29.54 17.32 2.94
C PHE A 254 29.53 17.05 1.43
N LEU A 255 30.25 16.01 0.96
CA LEU A 255 30.30 15.64 -0.46
C LEU A 255 28.94 15.21 -1.02
N SER A 256 27.99 14.85 -0.15
CA SER A 256 26.59 14.64 -0.53
C SER A 256 25.97 15.83 -1.25
N ARG A 257 26.43 17.07 -0.97
CA ARG A 257 25.99 18.30 -1.65
C ARG A 257 26.34 18.33 -3.13
N PHE A 258 27.34 17.55 -3.54
CA PHE A 258 27.80 17.41 -4.92
C PHE A 258 27.27 16.12 -5.58
N GLY A 259 26.35 15.39 -4.93
CA GLY A 259 25.78 14.14 -5.43
C GLY A 259 26.64 12.90 -5.18
N ILE A 260 27.76 13.00 -4.45
CA ILE A 260 28.58 11.85 -4.06
C ILE A 260 27.85 11.06 -2.96
N LEU A 261 27.91 9.73 -3.04
CA LEU A 261 27.23 8.84 -2.09
C LEU A 261 28.02 8.75 -0.78
N THR A 262 27.56 9.47 0.25
CA THR A 262 28.19 9.45 1.59
C THR A 262 27.42 8.65 2.63
N ARG A 263 26.13 8.38 2.36
CA ARG A 263 25.20 7.66 3.23
C ARG A 263 24.21 6.84 2.40
N PRO A 264 23.61 5.78 2.97
CA PRO A 264 22.60 4.98 2.27
C PRO A 264 21.37 5.83 1.97
N ASN A 265 21.19 6.16 0.69
CA ASN A 265 20.01 6.84 0.17
C ASN A 265 19.40 6.01 -0.96
N THR A 266 18.31 6.48 -1.56
CA THR A 266 17.63 5.76 -2.65
C THR A 266 18.58 5.39 -3.78
N VAL A 267 19.42 6.32 -4.23
CA VAL A 267 20.39 6.08 -5.32
C VAL A 267 21.40 5.01 -4.94
N ALA A 268 21.97 5.07 -3.73
CA ALA A 268 22.91 4.06 -3.24
C ALA A 268 22.27 2.68 -3.14
N MET A 269 21.05 2.59 -2.59
CA MET A 269 20.30 1.33 -2.47
C MET A 269 19.95 0.72 -3.83
N LEU A 270 19.57 1.56 -4.81
CA LEU A 270 19.30 1.07 -6.16
C LEU A 270 20.58 0.55 -6.82
N ARG A 271 21.71 1.27 -6.72
CA ARG A 271 23.00 0.79 -7.26
C ARG A 271 23.45 -0.51 -6.58
N GLU A 272 23.35 -0.59 -5.26
CA GLU A 272 23.65 -1.82 -4.51
C GLU A 272 22.76 -2.99 -4.98
N LEU A 273 21.46 -2.75 -5.14
CA LEU A 273 20.51 -3.76 -5.60
C LEU A 273 20.80 -4.21 -7.04
N GLU A 274 21.22 -3.31 -7.91
CA GLU A 274 21.65 -3.64 -9.27
C GLU A 274 22.91 -4.49 -9.28
N LEU A 275 23.91 -4.19 -8.44
CA LEU A 275 25.12 -4.99 -8.31
C LEU A 275 24.82 -6.38 -7.75
N LEU A 276 23.93 -6.47 -6.74
CA LEU A 276 23.43 -7.73 -6.22
C LEU A 276 22.67 -8.54 -7.29
N ALA A 277 22.01 -7.87 -8.24
CA ALA A 277 21.31 -8.50 -9.35
C ALA A 277 22.25 -9.09 -10.42
N ASP A 278 23.47 -8.55 -10.54
CA ASP A 278 24.49 -9.04 -11.45
C ASP A 278 25.26 -10.26 -10.88
N LEU A 279 25.11 -10.55 -9.57
CA LEU A 279 25.69 -11.73 -8.93
C LEU A 279 24.83 -12.99 -9.16
N PRO A 280 25.42 -14.21 -9.10
CA PRO A 280 24.67 -15.45 -9.11
C PRO A 280 23.64 -15.49 -7.97
N ALA A 281 22.36 -15.70 -8.28
CA ALA A 281 21.25 -15.59 -7.32
C ALA A 281 21.40 -16.50 -6.09
N ASP A 282 22.08 -17.64 -6.20
CA ASP A 282 22.35 -18.55 -5.08
C ASP A 282 23.38 -18.01 -4.09
N SER A 283 24.23 -17.07 -4.51
CA SER A 283 25.26 -16.46 -3.68
C SER A 283 24.80 -15.18 -2.96
N VAL A 284 23.65 -14.64 -3.37
CA VAL A 284 23.12 -13.38 -2.86
C VAL A 284 22.58 -13.55 -1.43
N ASP A 285 23.02 -12.67 -0.53
CA ASP A 285 22.47 -12.56 0.81
C ASP A 285 21.04 -11.99 0.74
N LYS A 286 20.07 -12.85 1.09
CA LYS A 286 18.64 -12.56 1.01
C LYS A 286 18.19 -11.54 2.04
N ASP A 287 18.94 -11.38 3.13
CA ASP A 287 18.62 -10.43 4.20
C ASP A 287 19.20 -9.04 3.88
N ALA A 288 20.36 -8.99 3.21
CA ALA A 288 20.90 -7.76 2.63
C ALA A 288 19.96 -7.16 1.57
N VAL A 289 19.43 -7.99 0.67
CA VAL A 289 18.41 -7.56 -0.32
C VAL A 289 17.15 -7.02 0.36
N HIS A 290 16.68 -7.70 1.42
CA HIS A 290 15.51 -7.24 2.17
C HIS A 290 15.77 -5.91 2.89
N GLU A 291 16.97 -5.70 3.44
CA GLU A 291 17.34 -4.40 4.00
C GLU A 291 17.34 -3.29 2.94
N CYS A 292 17.84 -3.56 1.72
CA CYS A 292 17.74 -2.61 0.60
C CYS A 292 16.27 -2.24 0.33
N TYR A 293 15.37 -3.22 0.24
CA TYR A 293 13.94 -2.95 0.08
C TYR A 293 13.35 -2.17 1.23
N ARG A 294 13.77 -2.41 2.48
CA ARG A 294 13.29 -1.64 3.65
C ARG A 294 13.69 -0.18 3.56
N VAL A 295 14.91 0.13 3.12
CA VAL A 295 15.36 1.52 2.94
C VAL A 295 14.58 2.18 1.79
N LEU A 296 14.46 1.51 0.63
CA LEU A 296 13.68 2.00 -0.51
C LEU A 296 12.21 2.23 -0.14
N ASN A 297 11.62 1.35 0.65
CA ASN A 297 10.24 1.47 1.15
C ASN A 297 10.01 2.74 1.97
N ARG A 298 11.02 3.24 2.68
CA ARG A 298 10.93 4.50 3.45
C ARG A 298 10.98 5.73 2.55
N SER A 299 11.67 5.66 1.41
CA SER A 299 11.80 6.76 0.45
C SER A 299 10.85 6.65 -0.76
N SER A 300 10.07 5.57 -0.87
CA SER A 300 9.14 5.30 -1.98
C SER A 300 8.21 6.45 -2.34
N LYS A 301 7.77 7.24 -1.36
CA LYS A 301 6.84 8.35 -1.60
C LYS A 301 7.52 9.55 -2.24
N GLN A 302 8.73 9.88 -1.78
CA GLN A 302 9.49 11.03 -2.24
C GLN A 302 10.19 10.75 -3.57
N GLU A 303 10.69 9.53 -3.75
CA GLU A 303 11.56 9.14 -4.87
C GLU A 303 10.86 8.14 -5.82
N HIS A 304 9.54 8.25 -5.94
CA HIS A 304 8.69 7.29 -6.69
C HIS A 304 9.19 7.05 -8.11
N ASN A 305 9.44 8.11 -8.88
CA ASN A 305 9.82 8.01 -10.29
C ASN A 305 11.18 7.32 -10.48
N LEU A 306 12.15 7.66 -9.62
CA LEU A 306 13.49 7.08 -9.67
C LEU A 306 13.45 5.57 -9.40
N ILE A 307 12.70 5.17 -8.36
CA ILE A 307 12.53 3.76 -7.99
C ILE A 307 11.79 3.01 -9.11
N LEU A 308 10.68 3.54 -9.60
CA LEU A 308 9.89 2.90 -10.66
C LEU A 308 10.71 2.72 -11.95
N GLN A 309 11.52 3.72 -12.33
CA GLN A 309 12.39 3.65 -13.49
C GLN A 309 13.43 2.53 -13.35
N ALA A 310 14.09 2.42 -12.19
CA ALA A 310 15.10 1.39 -11.95
C ALA A 310 14.50 -0.03 -12.07
N PHE A 311 13.38 -0.30 -11.36
CA PHE A 311 12.70 -1.60 -11.40
C PHE A 311 12.05 -1.94 -12.75
N SER A 312 11.74 -0.93 -13.57
CA SER A 312 11.26 -1.16 -14.93
C SER A 312 12.39 -1.55 -15.88
N SER A 313 13.59 -1.01 -15.65
CA SER A 313 14.78 -1.22 -16.49
C SER A 313 15.48 -2.58 -16.27
N LYS A 314 15.52 -3.07 -15.02
CA LYS A 314 16.21 -4.31 -14.64
C LYS A 314 15.31 -5.19 -13.75
N PRO A 315 15.48 -6.52 -13.76
CA PRO A 315 14.74 -7.43 -12.87
C PRO A 315 15.25 -7.30 -11.43
N LEU A 316 14.72 -6.33 -10.67
CA LEU A 316 15.20 -6.01 -9.32
C LEU A 316 14.36 -6.60 -8.18
N VAL A 317 13.44 -7.53 -8.46
CA VAL A 317 12.68 -8.25 -7.43
C VAL A 317 13.32 -9.61 -7.17
N PHE A 318 13.78 -9.86 -5.95
CA PHE A 318 14.44 -11.11 -5.60
C PHE A 318 13.43 -12.15 -5.10
N LYS A 319 13.37 -13.28 -5.79
CA LYS A 319 12.59 -14.47 -5.40
C LYS A 319 13.51 -15.45 -4.69
N ALA A 320 13.28 -15.69 -3.40
CA ALA A 320 14.15 -16.54 -2.58
C ALA A 320 13.88 -18.06 -2.69
N ARG A 321 12.67 -18.47 -3.08
CA ARG A 321 12.17 -19.86 -3.12
C ARG A 321 11.18 -20.05 -4.29
N PRO A 322 11.02 -21.27 -4.86
CA PRO A 322 11.77 -22.50 -4.54
C PRO A 322 13.23 -22.46 -5.00
N GLN A 323 13.54 -21.74 -6.08
CA GLN A 323 14.91 -21.44 -6.53
C GLN A 323 15.15 -19.93 -6.46
N PRO A 324 16.33 -19.48 -5.97
CA PRO A 324 16.74 -18.09 -5.99
C PRO A 324 16.77 -17.54 -7.42
N ALA A 325 16.09 -16.41 -7.65
CA ALA A 325 16.10 -15.74 -8.95
C ALA A 325 15.76 -14.26 -8.83
N TRP A 326 16.33 -13.45 -9.72
CA TRP A 326 15.93 -12.08 -9.96
C TRP A 326 14.84 -12.03 -11.01
N ILE A 327 13.69 -11.45 -10.67
CA ILE A 327 12.51 -11.41 -11.53
C ILE A 327 12.03 -9.98 -11.72
N ARG A 328 11.32 -9.76 -12.83
CA ARG A 328 10.70 -8.49 -13.12
C ARG A 328 9.45 -8.28 -12.26
N GLN A 329 9.14 -7.01 -11.99
CA GLN A 329 7.99 -6.63 -11.16
C GLN A 329 6.63 -7.07 -11.74
N ASP A 330 6.52 -7.15 -13.07
CA ASP A 330 5.31 -7.57 -13.81
C ASP A 330 5.03 -9.09 -13.73
N LEU A 331 6.00 -9.88 -13.26
CA LEU A 331 5.86 -11.32 -13.02
C LEU A 331 5.57 -11.67 -11.55
N CYS A 332 5.39 -10.65 -10.71
CA CYS A 332 5.14 -10.80 -9.28
C CYS A 332 3.70 -10.41 -8.94
N VAL A 333 3.21 -10.94 -7.81
CA VAL A 333 1.99 -10.43 -7.16
C VAL A 333 2.28 -10.13 -5.70
N TRP A 334 1.56 -9.14 -5.16
CA TRP A 334 1.69 -8.78 -3.76
C TRP A 334 1.19 -9.91 -2.87
N ASN A 335 -0.08 -10.29 -3.03
CA ASN A 335 -0.70 -11.41 -2.32
C ASN A 335 -1.38 -12.38 -3.29
N ALA A 336 -1.41 -13.66 -2.93
CA ALA A 336 -2.04 -14.73 -3.70
C ALA A 336 -2.59 -15.81 -2.76
N PRO A 337 -3.76 -16.39 -3.08
CA PRO A 337 -4.23 -17.61 -2.44
C PRO A 337 -3.16 -18.71 -2.49
N PRO A 338 -2.95 -19.49 -1.40
CA PRO A 338 -1.91 -20.52 -1.35
C PRO A 338 -1.99 -21.61 -2.43
N VAL A 339 -3.17 -21.81 -3.01
CA VAL A 339 -3.41 -22.78 -4.09
C VAL A 339 -2.72 -22.40 -5.41
N LEU A 340 -2.39 -21.11 -5.62
CA LEU A 340 -1.65 -20.63 -6.78
C LEU A 340 -0.15 -20.90 -6.59
N LYS A 341 0.36 -21.97 -7.21
CA LYS A 341 1.74 -22.45 -7.05
C LYS A 341 2.72 -21.80 -8.03
N HIS A 342 2.28 -21.33 -9.20
CA HIS A 342 3.18 -20.76 -10.21
C HIS A 342 3.44 -19.26 -10.05
N VAL A 343 2.67 -18.58 -9.20
CA VAL A 343 2.78 -17.12 -9.01
C VAL A 343 3.79 -16.79 -7.91
N THR A 344 4.65 -15.79 -8.15
CA THR A 344 5.60 -15.33 -7.12
C THR A 344 4.93 -14.33 -6.18
N ARG A 345 4.65 -14.77 -4.95
CA ARG A 345 4.00 -13.97 -3.90
C ARG A 345 5.02 -13.24 -3.03
N LEU A 346 4.93 -11.91 -2.96
CA LEU A 346 5.90 -11.08 -2.24
C LEU A 346 5.57 -10.89 -0.75
N ILE A 347 4.29 -10.80 -0.38
CA ILE A 347 3.86 -10.46 1.00
C ILE A 347 4.41 -11.43 2.06
N THR A 348 4.70 -12.68 1.70
CA THR A 348 5.22 -13.70 2.64
C THR A 348 6.62 -13.35 3.17
N ARG A 349 7.46 -12.70 2.37
CA ARG A 349 8.82 -12.31 2.80
C ARG A 349 8.94 -10.81 3.02
N TYR A 350 8.29 -10.01 2.17
CA TYR A 350 8.46 -8.56 2.12
C TYR A 350 7.23 -7.81 2.60
N GLY A 351 6.47 -8.38 3.55
CA GLY A 351 5.23 -7.79 4.06
C GLY A 351 5.39 -6.39 4.67
N ASP A 352 6.55 -6.10 5.23
CA ASP A 352 6.96 -4.78 5.75
C ASP A 352 7.34 -3.76 4.66
N CYS A 353 7.50 -4.22 3.42
CA CYS A 353 7.86 -3.40 2.26
C CYS A 353 6.65 -3.10 1.34
N GLN A 354 5.44 -3.04 1.91
CA GLN A 354 4.20 -2.82 1.16
C GLN A 354 4.19 -1.48 0.40
N THR A 355 4.74 -0.41 0.97
CA THR A 355 4.82 0.90 0.30
C THR A 355 5.65 0.84 -0.97
N LEU A 356 6.75 0.09 -0.95
CA LEU A 356 7.57 -0.15 -2.13
C LEU A 356 6.81 -1.00 -3.16
N PHE A 357 6.45 -2.23 -2.82
CA PHE A 357 5.98 -3.18 -3.82
C PHE A 357 4.55 -2.88 -4.29
N PHE A 358 3.63 -2.64 -3.36
CA PHE A 358 2.21 -2.48 -3.70
C PHE A 358 1.90 -1.07 -4.22
N TYR A 359 2.32 -0.04 -3.49
CA TYR A 359 1.95 1.34 -3.80
C TYR A 359 2.90 2.03 -4.79
N CYS A 360 4.21 1.82 -4.68
CA CYS A 360 5.20 2.48 -5.54
C CYS A 360 5.42 1.73 -6.86
N LEU A 361 5.59 0.41 -6.82
CA LEU A 361 5.80 -0.39 -8.03
C LEU A 361 4.49 -0.88 -8.67
N GLY A 362 3.35 -0.67 -8.01
CA GLY A 362 2.03 -1.02 -8.53
C GLY A 362 1.76 -2.53 -8.58
N ILE A 363 2.51 -3.35 -7.83
CA ILE A 363 2.34 -4.81 -7.83
C ILE A 363 1.03 -5.16 -7.13
N GLN A 364 0.03 -5.54 -7.90
CA GLN A 364 -1.30 -5.88 -7.38
C GLN A 364 -1.35 -7.31 -6.80
N SER A 365 -2.44 -7.61 -6.09
CA SER A 365 -2.72 -8.99 -5.67
C SER A 365 -3.18 -9.84 -6.86
N ALA A 366 -3.13 -11.17 -6.70
CA ALA A 366 -3.55 -12.11 -7.72
C ALA A 366 -5.00 -11.85 -8.15
N SER A 367 -5.17 -11.58 -9.44
CA SER A 367 -6.46 -11.40 -10.11
C SER A 367 -6.97 -12.67 -10.77
N ILE A 368 -8.15 -12.58 -11.39
CA ILE A 368 -8.74 -13.66 -12.18
C ILE A 368 -7.77 -14.26 -13.21
N LYS A 369 -6.96 -13.44 -13.89
CA LYS A 369 -5.96 -13.88 -14.88
C LYS A 369 -5.05 -14.97 -14.30
N HIS A 370 -4.53 -14.75 -13.09
CA HIS A 370 -3.58 -15.65 -12.44
C HIS A 370 -4.23 -16.99 -12.08
N VAL A 371 -5.50 -16.95 -11.65
CA VAL A 371 -6.28 -18.17 -11.36
C VAL A 371 -6.56 -18.95 -12.65
N ALA A 372 -6.92 -18.27 -13.73
CA ALA A 372 -7.15 -18.89 -15.03
C ALA A 372 -5.87 -19.51 -15.60
N ASP A 373 -4.73 -18.82 -15.50
CA ASP A 373 -3.42 -19.33 -15.92
C ASP A 373 -3.02 -20.57 -15.11
N GLU A 374 -3.21 -20.54 -13.78
CA GLU A 374 -2.97 -21.70 -12.92
C GLU A 374 -3.85 -22.89 -13.29
N LEU A 375 -5.17 -22.67 -13.44
CA LEU A 375 -6.12 -23.69 -13.88
C LEU A 375 -5.71 -24.31 -15.23
N CYS A 376 -5.33 -23.49 -16.21
CA CYS A 376 -4.97 -23.98 -17.54
C CYS A 376 -3.58 -24.65 -17.59
N SER A 377 -2.79 -24.59 -16.52
CA SER A 377 -1.43 -25.16 -16.46
C SER A 377 -1.37 -26.62 -16.00
N PHE A 378 -2.51 -27.22 -15.62
CA PHE A 378 -2.55 -28.62 -15.18
C PHE A 378 -2.07 -29.56 -16.28
N GLN A 379 -1.11 -30.43 -15.95
CA GLN A 379 -0.67 -31.53 -16.80
C GLN A 379 -1.38 -32.82 -16.37
N GLU A 380 -1.83 -33.62 -17.34
CA GLU A 380 -2.42 -34.93 -17.10
C GLU A 380 -1.34 -35.90 -16.55
N GLY A 381 -1.25 -36.03 -15.21
CA GLY A 381 -0.32 -36.97 -14.57
C GLY A 381 -0.23 -36.86 -13.05
N ARG A 382 -0.52 -37.97 -12.35
CA ARG A 382 -0.17 -38.35 -10.96
C ARG A 382 -0.24 -37.24 -9.88
N ASN A 383 -1.36 -36.55 -9.75
CA ASN A 383 -1.67 -35.82 -8.52
C ASN A 383 -2.92 -36.43 -7.90
N GLU A 384 -2.77 -37.13 -6.77
CA GLU A 384 -3.87 -37.74 -6.01
C GLU A 384 -4.90 -36.67 -5.55
N ASP A 385 -4.51 -35.39 -5.50
CA ASP A 385 -5.36 -34.26 -5.06
C ASP A 385 -5.81 -33.31 -6.20
N ILE A 386 -5.72 -33.72 -7.47
CA ILE A 386 -6.01 -32.81 -8.59
C ILE A 386 -7.46 -32.30 -8.57
N ALA A 387 -8.40 -33.14 -8.13
CA ALA A 387 -9.81 -32.78 -8.02
C ALA A 387 -10.03 -31.66 -6.99
N GLN A 388 -9.49 -31.84 -5.79
CA GLN A 388 -9.57 -30.85 -4.71
C GLN A 388 -8.93 -29.51 -5.13
N ARG A 389 -7.76 -29.55 -5.76
CA ARG A 389 -7.08 -28.33 -6.21
C ARG A 389 -7.87 -27.60 -7.30
N CYS A 390 -8.49 -28.32 -8.24
CA CYS A 390 -9.38 -27.70 -9.24
C CYS A 390 -10.61 -27.08 -8.58
N GLU A 391 -11.22 -27.78 -7.61
CA GLU A 391 -12.35 -27.27 -6.84
C GLU A 391 -12.01 -25.96 -6.12
N GLU A 392 -10.90 -25.93 -5.39
CA GLU A 392 -10.42 -24.73 -4.68
C GLU A 392 -10.17 -23.55 -5.63
N LEU A 393 -9.54 -23.80 -6.78
CA LEU A 393 -9.27 -22.76 -7.78
C LEU A 393 -10.55 -22.21 -8.41
N LEU A 394 -11.52 -23.08 -8.73
CA LEU A 394 -12.81 -22.64 -9.28
C LEU A 394 -13.63 -21.87 -8.25
N LEU A 395 -13.56 -22.23 -6.97
CA LEU A 395 -14.19 -21.48 -5.88
C LEU A 395 -13.56 -20.10 -5.69
N ILE A 396 -12.23 -19.99 -5.81
CA ILE A 396 -11.54 -18.69 -5.79
C ILE A 396 -11.94 -17.85 -7.02
N LEU A 397 -12.02 -18.49 -8.19
CA LEU A 397 -12.46 -17.84 -9.41
C LEU A 397 -13.88 -17.25 -9.23
N GLU A 398 -14.83 -18.02 -8.71
CA GLU A 398 -16.18 -17.54 -8.37
C GLU A 398 -16.18 -16.32 -7.44
N ARG A 399 -15.32 -16.33 -6.42
CA ARG A 399 -15.18 -15.19 -5.49
C ARG A 399 -14.66 -13.94 -6.21
N TYR A 400 -13.72 -14.08 -7.13
CA TYR A 400 -13.24 -12.94 -7.91
C TYR A 400 -14.27 -12.46 -8.94
N LEU A 401 -15.01 -13.38 -9.58
CA LEU A 401 -16.10 -13.05 -10.51
C LEU A 401 -17.26 -12.28 -9.85
N SER A 402 -17.48 -12.50 -8.56
CA SER A 402 -18.51 -11.79 -7.80
C SER A 402 -18.05 -10.40 -7.31
N GLN A 403 -16.75 -10.08 -7.41
CA GLN A 403 -16.18 -8.82 -6.93
C GLN A 403 -15.64 -7.92 -8.05
N GLU A 404 -15.09 -8.49 -9.13
CA GLU A 404 -14.47 -7.77 -10.24
C GLU A 404 -15.45 -7.56 -11.41
N THR A 405 -15.42 -6.37 -12.02
CA THR A 405 -16.29 -6.00 -13.16
C THR A 405 -15.77 -6.48 -14.52
N GLU A 406 -14.46 -6.66 -14.68
CA GLU A 406 -13.84 -7.01 -15.97
C GLU A 406 -13.23 -8.41 -15.97
N PHE A 407 -14.03 -9.37 -16.41
CA PHE A 407 -13.52 -10.67 -16.85
C PHE A 407 -13.54 -10.72 -18.38
N THR A 408 -12.35 -10.73 -19.01
CA THR A 408 -12.26 -10.66 -20.47
C THR A 408 -12.71 -11.97 -21.13
N ALA A 409 -13.39 -11.86 -22.28
CA ALA A 409 -13.89 -13.00 -23.06
C ALA A 409 -12.80 -14.04 -23.38
N HIS A 410 -11.55 -13.62 -23.50
CA HIS A 410 -10.40 -14.48 -23.74
C HIS A 410 -10.16 -15.49 -22.59
N HIS A 411 -10.20 -15.05 -21.33
CA HIS A 411 -9.98 -15.97 -20.20
C HIS A 411 -11.12 -16.98 -20.06
N PHE A 412 -12.36 -16.56 -20.31
CA PHE A 412 -13.51 -17.46 -20.37
C PHE A 412 -13.33 -18.55 -21.41
N LEU A 413 -12.97 -18.16 -22.64
CA LEU A 413 -12.74 -19.11 -23.73
C LEU A 413 -11.63 -20.10 -23.36
N ARG A 414 -10.52 -19.61 -22.78
CA ARG A 414 -9.44 -20.49 -22.32
C ARG A 414 -9.91 -21.54 -21.33
N ILE A 415 -10.64 -21.16 -20.28
CA ILE A 415 -11.18 -22.11 -19.29
C ILE A 415 -12.19 -23.07 -19.94
N ARG A 416 -13.04 -22.58 -20.84
CA ARG A 416 -14.06 -23.40 -21.52
C ARG A 416 -13.46 -24.54 -22.35
N HIS A 417 -12.31 -24.28 -22.98
CA HIS A 417 -11.61 -25.27 -23.81
C HIS A 417 -10.56 -26.08 -23.04
N ALA A 418 -10.17 -25.64 -21.84
CA ALA A 418 -9.18 -26.34 -21.05
C ALA A 418 -9.80 -27.55 -20.32
N ARG A 419 -9.02 -28.64 -20.22
CA ARG A 419 -9.36 -29.80 -19.42
C ARG A 419 -9.09 -29.50 -17.94
N VAL A 420 -10.04 -28.85 -17.28
CA VAL A 420 -9.90 -28.37 -15.90
C VAL A 420 -11.02 -28.84 -14.97
N PHE A 421 -12.00 -29.57 -15.51
CA PHE A 421 -13.12 -30.09 -14.74
C PHE A 421 -12.83 -31.54 -14.36
N PRO A 422 -12.57 -31.85 -13.08
CA PRO A 422 -12.29 -33.22 -12.64
C PRO A 422 -13.57 -34.05 -12.67
N VAL A 423 -13.58 -35.13 -13.43
CA VAL A 423 -14.74 -35.99 -13.62
C VAL A 423 -14.41 -37.41 -13.15
N SER A 424 -15.20 -37.92 -12.21
CA SER A 424 -15.17 -39.30 -11.76
C SER A 424 -15.79 -40.20 -12.82
N GLU A 425 -15.01 -41.16 -13.34
CA GLU A 425 -15.49 -42.07 -14.38
C GLU A 425 -16.44 -43.15 -13.80
N ALA A 426 -17.49 -43.47 -14.56
CA ALA A 426 -18.42 -44.55 -14.20
C ALA A 426 -17.77 -45.94 -14.32
N GLY A 427 -18.23 -46.89 -13.51
CA GLY A 427 -17.90 -48.32 -13.64
C GLY A 427 -16.45 -48.73 -13.41
N LYS A 428 -15.55 -47.83 -12.99
CA LYS A 428 -14.16 -48.15 -12.61
C LYS A 428 -14.01 -48.11 -11.09
N GLU A 429 -13.43 -49.15 -10.49
CA GLU A 429 -13.02 -49.16 -9.08
C GLU A 429 -11.50 -49.41 -8.97
N PRO A 430 -10.74 -48.53 -8.29
CA PRO A 430 -11.17 -47.25 -7.71
C PRO A 430 -11.61 -46.25 -8.79
N GLN A 431 -12.51 -45.33 -8.43
CA GLN A 431 -13.04 -44.32 -9.34
C GLN A 431 -11.90 -43.43 -9.87
N ALA A 432 -11.55 -43.60 -11.13
CA ALA A 432 -10.54 -42.78 -11.78
C ALA A 432 -11.10 -41.37 -12.01
N VAL A 433 -10.38 -40.34 -11.58
CA VAL A 433 -10.69 -38.95 -11.88
C VAL A 433 -9.90 -38.50 -13.10
N VAL A 434 -10.60 -38.02 -14.13
CA VAL A 434 -10.01 -37.51 -15.37
C VAL A 434 -10.44 -36.06 -15.56
N LEU A 435 -9.52 -35.19 -15.98
CA LEU A 435 -9.86 -33.81 -16.32
C LEU A 435 -10.55 -33.75 -17.69
N ARG A 436 -11.71 -33.10 -17.75
CA ARG A 436 -12.51 -32.87 -18.95
C ARG A 436 -12.64 -31.39 -19.25
N ALA A 437 -12.86 -31.06 -20.52
CA ALA A 437 -13.29 -29.74 -20.96
C ALA A 437 -14.83 -29.67 -21.00
N LEU A 438 -15.40 -28.46 -21.01
CA LEU A 438 -16.87 -28.27 -21.13
C LEU A 438 -17.45 -28.77 -22.46
N GLN A 439 -16.60 -28.93 -23.47
CA GLN A 439 -16.98 -29.40 -24.78
C GLN A 439 -16.88 -30.91 -24.91
N ASP A 440 -16.19 -31.58 -23.98
CA ASP A 440 -16.18 -33.03 -23.95
C ASP A 440 -17.59 -33.52 -23.65
N ASP A 441 -17.99 -34.57 -24.38
CA ASP A 441 -19.29 -35.20 -24.18
C ASP A 441 -19.23 -36.21 -23.01
N ASP A 442 -20.41 -36.74 -22.66
CA ASP A 442 -20.56 -37.89 -21.77
C ASP A 442 -20.14 -37.67 -20.31
N TRP A 443 -20.31 -36.46 -19.78
CA TRP A 443 -20.20 -36.18 -18.35
C TRP A 443 -21.24 -35.14 -17.89
N TYR A 444 -21.53 -35.15 -16.59
CA TYR A 444 -22.58 -34.32 -16.00
C TYR A 444 -22.13 -33.65 -14.69
N ILE A 445 -22.78 -32.55 -14.35
CA ILE A 445 -22.59 -31.80 -13.12
C ILE A 445 -23.69 -32.22 -12.12
N PRO A 446 -23.34 -32.79 -10.94
CA PRO A 446 -24.31 -33.24 -9.95
C PRO A 446 -24.88 -32.07 -9.13
N ASP A 447 -25.89 -31.39 -9.67
CA ASP A 447 -26.48 -30.19 -9.06
C ASP A 447 -27.62 -30.46 -8.07
N LYS A 448 -28.06 -31.72 -7.93
CA LYS A 448 -29.07 -32.14 -6.93
C LYS A 448 -28.60 -33.40 -6.20
N MET A 449 -28.67 -33.39 -4.87
CA MET A 449 -28.22 -34.51 -4.01
C MET A 449 -28.92 -35.84 -4.35
N THR A 450 -30.22 -35.81 -4.63
CA THR A 450 -30.98 -37.02 -4.96
C THR A 450 -30.54 -37.63 -6.30
N LEU A 451 -30.33 -36.80 -7.33
CA LEU A 451 -29.86 -37.26 -8.64
C LEU A 451 -28.40 -37.71 -8.61
N GLU A 452 -27.56 -37.01 -7.85
CA GLU A 452 -26.17 -37.42 -7.62
C GLU A 452 -26.12 -38.84 -7.05
N MET A 453 -26.88 -39.11 -5.99
CA MET A 453 -26.97 -40.46 -5.41
C MET A 453 -27.51 -41.50 -6.39
N ASP A 454 -28.47 -41.14 -7.25
CA ASP A 454 -29.05 -42.07 -8.23
C ASP A 454 -28.07 -42.50 -9.30
N PHE A 455 -27.25 -41.57 -9.78
CA PHE A 455 -26.39 -41.76 -10.94
C PHE A 455 -24.91 -41.90 -10.58
N ARG A 456 -24.55 -41.80 -9.29
CA ARG A 456 -23.20 -42.10 -8.79
C ARG A 456 -22.76 -43.49 -9.28
N ASN A 457 -21.52 -43.56 -9.78
CA ASN A 457 -20.88 -44.74 -10.37
C ASN A 457 -21.56 -45.31 -11.65
N LYS A 458 -22.66 -44.71 -12.13
CA LYS A 458 -23.39 -45.14 -13.35
C LYS A 458 -23.10 -44.24 -14.54
N VAL A 459 -22.83 -42.96 -14.31
CA VAL A 459 -22.40 -41.99 -15.34
C VAL A 459 -21.18 -41.22 -14.85
N ASN A 460 -20.47 -40.59 -15.79
CA ASN A 460 -19.35 -39.74 -15.44
C ASN A 460 -19.86 -38.46 -14.80
N LEU A 461 -19.42 -38.16 -13.58
CA LEU A 461 -19.87 -37.00 -12.81
C LEU A 461 -18.70 -36.11 -12.45
N LEU A 462 -18.91 -34.79 -12.49
CA LEU A 462 -17.96 -33.84 -11.90
C LEU A 462 -17.71 -34.24 -10.44
N ALA A 463 -16.43 -34.40 -10.08
CA ALA A 463 -15.96 -34.90 -8.80
C ALA A 463 -16.07 -33.86 -7.68
N PHE A 464 -17.11 -33.05 -7.67
CA PHE A 464 -17.40 -32.02 -6.68
C PHE A 464 -18.63 -32.38 -5.86
N SER A 465 -18.68 -31.90 -4.63
CA SER A 465 -19.90 -32.00 -3.83
C SER A 465 -21.01 -31.10 -4.40
N VAL A 466 -22.27 -31.50 -4.22
CA VAL A 466 -23.44 -30.69 -4.61
C VAL A 466 -23.38 -29.29 -3.95
N ARG A 467 -22.92 -29.22 -2.69
CA ARG A 467 -22.74 -27.96 -1.97
C ARG A 467 -21.70 -27.05 -2.61
N SER A 468 -20.66 -27.61 -3.22
CA SER A 468 -19.64 -26.83 -3.94
C SER A 468 -20.16 -26.35 -5.28
N ILE A 469 -20.94 -27.17 -5.98
CA ILE A 469 -21.61 -26.79 -7.23
C ILE A 469 -22.58 -25.63 -6.99
N GLU A 470 -23.33 -25.65 -5.89
CA GLU A 470 -24.21 -24.55 -5.47
C GLU A 470 -23.47 -23.24 -5.18
N LYS A 471 -22.20 -23.29 -4.82
CA LYS A 471 -21.39 -22.07 -4.59
C LYS A 471 -20.92 -21.44 -5.89
N LEU A 472 -20.83 -22.19 -7.00
CA LEU A 472 -20.22 -21.79 -8.27
C LEU A 472 -21.24 -21.21 -9.28
N LYS A 473 -22.32 -20.58 -8.78
CA LYS A 473 -23.49 -20.16 -9.59
C LYS A 473 -23.13 -19.17 -10.71
N PHE A 474 -22.31 -18.16 -10.41
CA PHE A 474 -21.94 -17.13 -11.38
C PHE A 474 -21.06 -17.74 -12.48
N LEU A 475 -20.10 -18.57 -12.09
CA LEU A 475 -19.23 -19.30 -12.99
C LEU A 475 -20.03 -20.18 -13.96
N TRP A 476 -20.95 -21.02 -13.46
CA TRP A 476 -21.77 -21.88 -14.32
C TRP A 476 -22.62 -21.10 -15.31
N THR A 477 -23.21 -20.00 -14.84
CA THR A 477 -24.04 -19.12 -15.66
C THR A 477 -23.22 -18.53 -16.80
N LYS A 478 -22.01 -18.03 -16.50
CA LYS A 478 -21.13 -17.43 -17.49
C LYS A 478 -20.53 -18.45 -18.46
N LEU A 479 -20.25 -19.67 -18.00
CA LEU A 479 -19.75 -20.77 -18.85
C LEU A 479 -20.83 -21.34 -19.78
N ASN A 480 -22.10 -20.97 -19.57
CA ASN A 480 -23.26 -21.44 -20.34
C ASN A 480 -23.31 -22.98 -20.43
N CYS A 481 -23.14 -23.64 -19.29
CA CYS A 481 -23.00 -25.09 -19.18
C CYS A 481 -24.22 -25.78 -18.56
N GLN A 482 -25.38 -25.13 -18.54
CA GLN A 482 -26.62 -25.65 -17.92
C GLN A 482 -27.04 -27.00 -18.50
N ARG A 483 -26.72 -27.26 -19.78
CA ARG A 483 -26.94 -28.55 -20.45
C ARG A 483 -26.26 -29.74 -19.75
N LEU A 484 -25.19 -29.48 -18.99
CA LEU A 484 -24.43 -30.51 -18.29
C LEU A 484 -25.00 -30.83 -16.91
N PHE A 485 -25.91 -30.01 -16.36
CA PHE A 485 -26.54 -30.30 -15.07
C PHE A 485 -27.38 -31.57 -15.13
N LEU A 486 -27.23 -32.46 -14.15
CA LEU A 486 -28.06 -33.67 -14.04
C LEU A 486 -29.54 -33.32 -14.00
N SER A 487 -29.92 -32.24 -13.32
CA SER A 487 -31.32 -31.80 -13.26
C SER A 487 -31.94 -31.45 -14.61
N HIS A 488 -31.12 -31.10 -15.61
CA HIS A 488 -31.57 -30.77 -16.97
C HIS A 488 -31.46 -31.97 -17.92
N ALA A 489 -30.50 -32.88 -17.67
CA ALA A 489 -30.26 -34.04 -18.52
C ALA A 489 -31.15 -35.25 -18.16
N VAL A 490 -31.57 -35.38 -16.90
CA VAL A 490 -32.37 -36.51 -16.40
C VAL A 490 -33.85 -36.22 -16.60
N ASP A 491 -34.55 -37.14 -17.27
CA ASP A 491 -36.00 -37.18 -17.28
C ASP A 491 -36.51 -37.89 -16.02
N VAL A 492 -37.33 -37.22 -15.23
CA VAL A 492 -37.87 -37.75 -13.96
C VAL A 492 -39.37 -37.93 -14.10
N ALA A 493 -39.80 -39.20 -14.08
CA ALA A 493 -41.21 -39.56 -14.06
C ALA A 493 -41.56 -40.18 -12.70
N ILE A 494 -42.76 -39.90 -12.19
CA ILE A 494 -43.31 -40.60 -11.03
C ILE A 494 -44.40 -41.53 -11.56
N GLU A 495 -44.26 -42.83 -11.34
CA GLU A 495 -45.13 -43.86 -11.87
C GLU A 495 -45.87 -44.57 -10.72
N PRO A 496 -47.19 -44.36 -10.57
CA PRO A 496 -48.01 -45.20 -9.71
C PRO A 496 -48.10 -46.61 -10.33
N ARG A 497 -47.68 -47.66 -9.59
CA ARG A 497 -47.67 -49.06 -10.03
C ARG A 497 -48.43 -49.97 -9.06
N GLY A 498 -49.25 -50.87 -9.60
CA GLY A 498 -50.05 -51.82 -8.82
C GLY A 498 -51.56 -51.57 -8.93
N ASP A 499 -52.32 -52.25 -8.06
CA ASP A 499 -53.78 -52.18 -8.10
C ASP A 499 -54.28 -50.86 -7.49
N LYS A 500 -55.05 -50.10 -8.27
CA LYS A 500 -55.65 -48.83 -7.83
C LYS A 500 -56.88 -49.11 -6.96
N ARG A 501 -56.84 -48.72 -5.68
CA ARG A 501 -57.98 -48.81 -4.75
C ARG A 501 -58.47 -47.43 -4.38
N ARG A 502 -59.73 -47.11 -4.67
CA ARG A 502 -60.28 -45.78 -4.34
C ARG A 502 -60.50 -45.67 -2.83
N ASP A 503 -59.94 -44.65 -2.20
CA ASP A 503 -60.11 -44.38 -0.78
C ASP A 503 -61.10 -43.22 -0.59
N LEU A 504 -62.39 -43.58 -0.50
CA LEU A 504 -63.47 -42.59 -0.39
C LEU A 504 -63.41 -41.78 0.92
N SER A 505 -62.82 -42.35 1.98
CA SER A 505 -62.71 -41.67 3.27
C SER A 505 -61.65 -40.58 3.20
N ARG A 506 -60.43 -40.91 2.75
CA ARG A 506 -59.37 -39.91 2.53
C ARG A 506 -59.72 -38.92 1.43
N GLU A 507 -60.49 -39.35 0.43
CA GLU A 507 -61.00 -38.45 -0.62
C GLU A 507 -61.88 -37.34 -0.04
N ALA A 508 -62.90 -37.69 0.75
CA ALA A 508 -63.77 -36.71 1.38
C ALA A 508 -63.01 -35.78 2.34
N GLU A 509 -62.09 -36.36 3.12
CA GLU A 509 -61.27 -35.62 4.08
C GLU A 509 -60.33 -34.62 3.37
N LEU A 510 -59.58 -35.09 2.37
CA LEU A 510 -58.65 -34.25 1.60
C LEU A 510 -59.40 -33.21 0.78
N GLN A 511 -60.53 -33.56 0.16
CA GLN A 511 -61.38 -32.61 -0.54
C GLN A 511 -61.82 -31.47 0.38
N THR A 512 -62.24 -31.80 1.61
CA THR A 512 -62.61 -30.79 2.60
C THR A 512 -61.42 -29.86 2.89
N ARG A 513 -60.25 -30.42 3.22
CA ARG A 513 -59.03 -29.64 3.49
C ARG A 513 -58.65 -28.74 2.32
N VAL A 514 -58.74 -29.24 1.09
CA VAL A 514 -58.41 -28.47 -0.12
C VAL A 514 -59.36 -27.28 -0.31
N THR A 515 -60.64 -27.41 0.05
CA THR A 515 -61.59 -26.28 0.04
C THR A 515 -61.14 -25.17 0.99
N TYR A 516 -60.68 -25.53 2.20
CA TYR A 516 -60.13 -24.55 3.16
C TYR A 516 -58.80 -23.95 2.66
N ILE A 517 -57.91 -24.75 2.08
CA ILE A 517 -56.62 -24.30 1.55
C ILE A 517 -56.81 -23.31 0.39
N ALA A 518 -57.78 -23.56 -0.50
CA ALA A 518 -58.05 -22.67 -1.62
C ALA A 518 -58.47 -21.26 -1.18
N CYS A 519 -59.06 -21.12 0.01
CA CYS A 519 -59.44 -19.82 0.59
C CYS A 519 -58.25 -19.00 1.12
N LEU A 520 -57.04 -19.58 1.22
CA LEU A 520 -55.86 -18.88 1.76
C LEU A 520 -55.38 -17.73 0.86
N ASN A 521 -55.67 -17.77 -0.45
CA ASN A 521 -55.27 -16.72 -1.41
C ASN A 521 -56.44 -15.87 -1.94
N THR A 522 -57.67 -16.07 -1.42
CA THR A 522 -58.82 -15.29 -1.89
C THR A 522 -59.02 -14.00 -1.11
N SER A 523 -59.04 -12.88 -1.82
CA SER A 523 -59.46 -11.58 -1.27
C SER A 523 -60.97 -11.57 -1.04
N VAL A 524 -61.43 -10.78 -0.05
CA VAL A 524 -62.84 -10.59 0.36
C VAL A 524 -63.78 -10.20 -0.80
N THR A 525 -63.23 -9.74 -1.93
CA THR A 525 -63.97 -9.25 -3.10
C THR A 525 -64.25 -10.29 -4.18
N THR A 526 -63.63 -11.47 -4.14
CA THR A 526 -63.86 -12.55 -5.11
C THR A 526 -64.42 -13.76 -4.37
N GLY A 527 -65.62 -14.21 -4.75
CA GLY A 527 -66.27 -15.38 -4.14
C GLY A 527 -65.42 -16.66 -4.16
N PRO A 528 -65.85 -17.74 -3.48
CA PRO A 528 -65.02 -18.90 -3.24
C PRO A 528 -64.46 -19.46 -4.56
N PRO A 529 -63.14 -19.75 -4.61
CA PRO A 529 -62.49 -20.17 -5.83
C PRO A 529 -63.06 -21.54 -6.24
N ARG A 530 -63.25 -21.77 -7.54
CA ARG A 530 -63.71 -23.08 -8.02
C ARG A 530 -62.63 -24.11 -7.71
N VAL A 531 -62.89 -24.97 -6.72
CA VAL A 531 -62.02 -26.07 -6.33
C VAL A 531 -62.32 -27.29 -7.20
N PRO A 532 -61.39 -27.75 -8.06
CA PRO A 532 -61.58 -29.00 -8.78
C PRO A 532 -61.66 -30.17 -7.79
N PRO A 533 -62.52 -31.17 -8.04
CA PRO A 533 -62.56 -32.35 -7.21
C PRO A 533 -61.23 -33.10 -7.20
N VAL A 534 -60.88 -33.62 -6.03
CA VAL A 534 -59.72 -34.48 -5.79
C VAL A 534 -60.21 -35.93 -5.74
N ARG A 535 -59.53 -36.83 -6.43
CA ARG A 535 -59.80 -38.28 -6.39
C ARG A 535 -58.65 -39.00 -5.75
N VAL A 536 -58.91 -39.72 -4.65
CA VAL A 536 -57.85 -40.33 -3.85
C VAL A 536 -57.78 -41.84 -4.11
N TRP A 537 -56.58 -42.30 -4.47
CA TRP A 537 -56.29 -43.69 -4.78
C TRP A 537 -55.17 -44.20 -3.87
N GLY A 538 -55.39 -45.31 -3.18
CA GLY A 538 -54.34 -46.12 -2.59
C GLY A 538 -53.70 -47.02 -3.65
N ILE A 539 -52.37 -47.10 -3.64
CA ILE A 539 -51.61 -47.95 -4.55
C ILE A 539 -50.47 -48.69 -3.84
N ASP A 540 -50.13 -49.87 -4.36
CA ASP A 540 -49.10 -50.75 -3.77
C ASP A 540 -47.70 -50.15 -3.82
N SER A 541 -47.38 -49.38 -4.87
CA SER A 541 -46.08 -48.73 -5.02
C SER A 541 -46.17 -47.44 -5.84
N ILE A 542 -45.40 -46.43 -5.45
CA ILE A 542 -45.18 -45.23 -6.25
C ILE A 542 -43.68 -45.18 -6.52
N VAL A 543 -43.31 -45.36 -7.79
CA VAL A 543 -41.92 -45.48 -8.20
C VAL A 543 -41.49 -44.19 -8.89
N LYS A 544 -40.48 -43.54 -8.33
CA LYS A 544 -39.79 -42.45 -9.02
C LYS A 544 -38.77 -43.05 -9.97
N VAL A 545 -38.99 -42.85 -11.26
CA VAL A 545 -38.14 -43.33 -12.35
C VAL A 545 -37.33 -42.16 -12.90
N SER A 546 -36.02 -42.19 -12.66
CA SER A 546 -35.06 -41.25 -13.23
C SER A 546 -34.39 -41.91 -14.45
N ARG A 547 -34.52 -41.30 -15.63
CA ARG A 547 -33.97 -41.80 -16.90
C ARG A 547 -32.89 -40.86 -17.44
N LEU A 548 -31.74 -41.42 -17.78
CA LEU A 548 -30.66 -40.71 -18.45
C LEU A 548 -30.08 -41.62 -19.52
N ARG A 549 -30.36 -41.31 -20.79
CA ARG A 549 -30.01 -42.16 -21.95
C ARG A 549 -30.52 -43.60 -21.76
N SER A 550 -29.63 -44.59 -21.74
CA SER A 550 -29.95 -46.01 -21.52
C SER A 550 -30.05 -46.42 -20.04
N ILE A 551 -29.72 -45.52 -19.11
CA ILE A 551 -29.69 -45.83 -17.67
C ILE A 551 -31.02 -45.44 -17.04
N LYS A 552 -31.63 -46.40 -16.36
CA LYS A 552 -32.87 -46.23 -15.58
C LYS A 552 -32.56 -46.48 -14.11
N VAL A 553 -32.95 -45.55 -13.26
CA VAL A 553 -32.85 -45.69 -11.80
C VAL A 553 -34.24 -45.54 -11.21
N GLU A 554 -34.65 -46.54 -10.43
CA GLU A 554 -35.97 -46.58 -9.79
C GLU A 554 -35.81 -46.43 -8.28
N ARG A 555 -36.50 -45.44 -7.70
CA ARG A 555 -36.66 -45.30 -6.26
C ARG A 555 -38.10 -45.57 -5.85
N HIS A 556 -38.23 -46.22 -4.70
CA HIS A 556 -39.52 -46.60 -4.10
C HIS A 556 -39.79 -45.78 -2.83
N ASP A 557 -39.20 -44.59 -2.73
CA ASP A 557 -39.27 -43.68 -1.57
C ASP A 557 -40.39 -42.63 -1.71
N THR A 558 -41.16 -42.66 -2.80
CA THR A 558 -42.25 -41.72 -3.03
C THR A 558 -43.52 -42.23 -2.36
N LEU A 559 -44.13 -41.39 -1.52
CA LEU A 559 -45.29 -41.77 -0.71
C LEU A 559 -46.61 -41.25 -1.28
N VAL A 560 -46.55 -40.11 -1.96
CA VAL A 560 -47.70 -39.43 -2.55
C VAL A 560 -47.30 -38.87 -3.92
N THR A 561 -48.18 -38.97 -4.91
CA THR A 561 -48.01 -38.30 -6.20
C THR A 561 -49.35 -37.83 -6.76
N PHE A 562 -49.29 -36.94 -7.75
CA PHE A 562 -50.43 -36.21 -8.29
C PHE A 562 -50.49 -36.35 -9.81
N ASP A 563 -51.70 -36.49 -10.36
CA ASP A 563 -51.97 -36.40 -11.80
C ASP A 563 -53.07 -35.36 -12.01
N GLU A 564 -52.67 -34.17 -12.47
CA GLU A 564 -53.57 -33.04 -12.71
C GLU A 564 -54.30 -33.21 -14.05
N LYS A 565 -55.64 -33.27 -14.00
CA LYS A 565 -56.51 -33.21 -15.18
C LYS A 565 -57.20 -31.85 -15.23
N ALA A 566 -57.78 -31.53 -16.40
CA ALA A 566 -58.49 -30.26 -16.61
C ALA A 566 -59.63 -30.03 -15.59
N ASP A 567 -60.34 -31.11 -15.21
CA ASP A 567 -61.54 -31.03 -14.38
C ASP A 567 -61.37 -31.59 -12.96
N PHE A 568 -60.27 -32.28 -12.66
CA PHE A 568 -60.01 -32.92 -11.35
C PHE A 568 -58.53 -33.24 -11.15
N THR A 569 -58.12 -33.49 -9.91
CA THR A 569 -56.75 -33.95 -9.58
C THR A 569 -56.82 -35.36 -9.00
N GLU A 570 -56.07 -36.30 -9.56
CA GLU A 570 -55.88 -37.61 -8.93
C GLU A 570 -54.71 -37.55 -7.96
N VAL A 571 -54.92 -38.05 -6.75
CA VAL A 571 -53.90 -38.15 -5.71
C VAL A 571 -53.69 -39.61 -5.38
N TYR A 572 -52.47 -40.07 -5.58
CA TYR A 572 -52.08 -41.45 -5.34
C TYR A 572 -51.29 -41.49 -4.03
N PHE A 573 -51.76 -42.28 -3.06
CA PHE A 573 -51.07 -42.57 -1.81
C PHE A 573 -50.55 -43.99 -1.82
N LEU A 574 -49.37 -44.21 -1.24
CA LEU A 574 -48.93 -45.55 -0.88
C LEU A 574 -49.95 -46.17 0.10
N MET A 575 -50.38 -47.41 -0.17
CA MET A 575 -51.42 -48.11 0.61
C MET A 575 -51.12 -48.11 2.11
N VAL A 576 -49.85 -48.29 2.49
CA VAL A 576 -49.38 -48.23 3.87
C VAL A 576 -48.26 -47.20 3.95
N ILE A 577 -48.53 -46.07 4.60
CA ILE A 577 -47.50 -45.06 4.93
C ILE A 577 -47.08 -45.33 6.38
N PRO A 578 -45.82 -45.75 6.62
CA PRO A 578 -45.29 -45.91 7.98
C PRO A 578 -45.43 -44.62 8.79
N GLU A 579 -45.67 -44.72 10.10
CA GLU A 579 -45.85 -43.56 10.99
C GLU A 579 -44.70 -42.56 10.87
N GLU A 580 -43.46 -43.06 10.82
CA GLU A 580 -42.23 -42.28 10.66
C GLU A 580 -42.16 -41.47 9.34
N HIS A 581 -42.97 -41.81 8.34
CA HIS A 581 -42.99 -41.20 7.02
C HIS A 581 -44.25 -40.34 6.76
N ARG A 582 -45.17 -40.24 7.72
CA ARG A 582 -46.40 -39.43 7.56
C ARG A 582 -46.13 -37.95 7.33
N GLU A 583 -45.17 -37.39 8.05
CA GLU A 583 -44.77 -35.99 7.90
C GLU A 583 -44.23 -35.69 6.49
N GLN A 584 -43.54 -36.65 5.87
CA GLN A 584 -43.05 -36.51 4.49
C GLN A 584 -44.19 -36.49 3.47
N ALA A 585 -45.24 -37.29 3.69
CA ALA A 585 -46.44 -37.27 2.87
C ALA A 585 -47.21 -35.94 3.02
N ILE A 586 -47.34 -35.43 4.24
CA ILE A 586 -47.96 -34.12 4.53
C ILE A 586 -47.17 -32.99 3.87
N PHE A 587 -45.84 -33.01 3.96
CA PHE A 587 -44.99 -32.03 3.29
C PHE A 587 -45.19 -32.05 1.77
N THR A 588 -45.30 -33.23 1.17
CA THR A 588 -45.54 -33.39 -0.28
C THR A 588 -46.90 -32.82 -0.70
N LEU A 589 -47.93 -33.01 0.12
CA LEU A 589 -49.26 -32.41 -0.07
C LEU A 589 -49.22 -30.89 0.09
N ALA A 590 -48.54 -30.40 1.13
CA ALA A 590 -48.39 -28.97 1.40
C ALA A 590 -47.71 -28.26 0.23
N ASP A 591 -46.59 -28.78 -0.25
CA ASP A 591 -45.85 -28.23 -1.39
C ASP A 591 -46.69 -28.21 -2.68
N PHE A 592 -47.44 -29.29 -2.96
CA PHE A 592 -48.34 -29.34 -4.11
C PHE A 592 -49.45 -28.28 -4.02
N PHE A 593 -50.17 -28.21 -2.91
CA PHE A 593 -51.31 -27.29 -2.77
C PHE A 593 -50.88 -25.84 -2.60
N CYS A 594 -49.76 -25.57 -1.95
CA CYS A 594 -49.15 -24.24 -1.89
C CYS A 594 -48.93 -23.70 -3.32
N ARG A 595 -48.32 -24.49 -4.21
CA ARG A 595 -48.13 -24.12 -5.61
C ARG A 595 -49.44 -24.04 -6.39
N ARG A 596 -50.37 -24.97 -6.16
CA ARG A 596 -51.64 -25.05 -6.91
C ARG A 596 -52.58 -23.87 -6.64
N TYR A 597 -52.54 -23.30 -5.44
CA TYR A 597 -53.40 -22.21 -5.01
C TYR A 597 -52.64 -20.90 -4.76
N ASP A 598 -51.36 -20.86 -5.11
CA ASP A 598 -50.49 -19.68 -4.99
C ASP A 598 -50.53 -19.09 -3.57
N VAL A 599 -50.38 -19.98 -2.57
CA VAL A 599 -50.47 -19.61 -1.16
C VAL A 599 -49.26 -18.75 -0.79
N ILE A 600 -49.52 -17.56 -0.25
CA ILE A 600 -48.48 -16.62 0.17
C ILE A 600 -47.63 -17.19 1.31
N SER A 601 -46.38 -16.75 1.40
CA SER A 601 -45.41 -17.32 2.35
C SER A 601 -45.84 -17.19 3.82
N GLU A 602 -46.63 -16.16 4.17
CA GLU A 602 -47.19 -15.94 5.50
C GLU A 602 -48.14 -17.06 5.94
N ASP A 603 -48.86 -17.67 4.99
CA ASP A 603 -49.87 -18.71 5.26
C ASP A 603 -49.31 -20.14 5.17
N ASN A 604 -48.00 -20.32 4.95
CA ASN A 604 -47.38 -21.64 4.85
C ASN A 604 -47.52 -22.46 6.14
N ASN A 605 -47.42 -21.80 7.32
CA ASN A 605 -47.62 -22.47 8.61
C ASN A 605 -49.08 -22.83 8.81
N LEU A 606 -50.00 -21.96 8.40
CA LEU A 606 -51.43 -22.19 8.45
C LEU A 606 -51.85 -23.34 7.54
N LEU A 607 -51.38 -23.39 6.28
CA LEU A 607 -51.55 -24.51 5.35
C LEU A 607 -51.10 -25.83 5.98
N ASN A 608 -49.90 -25.84 6.57
CA ASN A 608 -49.35 -27.00 7.27
C ASN A 608 -50.19 -27.41 8.48
N HIS A 609 -50.83 -26.47 9.17
CA HIS A 609 -51.74 -26.74 10.28
C HIS A 609 -53.08 -27.31 9.78
N LEU A 610 -53.64 -26.74 8.70
CA LEU A 610 -54.86 -27.21 8.05
C LEU A 610 -54.75 -28.63 7.48
N LEU A 611 -53.54 -29.08 7.11
CA LEU A 611 -53.31 -30.46 6.68
C LEU A 611 -53.23 -31.46 7.84
N ARG A 612 -52.92 -31.00 9.07
CA ARG A 612 -52.74 -31.85 10.27
C ARG A 612 -53.94 -31.87 11.21
N ALA A 613 -54.67 -30.76 11.30
CA ALA A 613 -55.74 -30.60 12.27
C ALA A 613 -56.93 -31.55 12.00
N PRO A 614 -57.73 -31.90 13.01
CA PRO A 614 -59.03 -32.55 12.79
C PRO A 614 -59.92 -31.71 11.86
N VAL A 615 -60.72 -32.35 11.00
CA VAL A 615 -61.57 -31.65 10.01
C VAL A 615 -62.55 -30.69 10.70
N GLU A 616 -63.05 -31.07 11.87
CA GLU A 616 -64.00 -30.30 12.66
C GLU A 616 -63.41 -28.98 13.20
N ALA A 617 -62.07 -28.89 13.28
CA ALA A 617 -61.35 -27.73 13.78
C ALA A 617 -60.93 -26.75 12.67
N LEU A 618 -61.11 -27.08 11.39
CA LEU A 618 -60.58 -26.26 10.29
C LEU A 618 -61.22 -24.85 10.24
N ALA A 619 -62.51 -24.73 10.55
CA ALA A 619 -63.20 -23.44 10.57
C ALA A 619 -62.69 -22.52 11.68
N SER A 620 -62.50 -23.03 12.90
CA SER A 620 -61.96 -22.22 14.00
C SER A 620 -60.50 -21.85 13.78
N ILE A 621 -59.72 -22.74 13.15
CA ILE A 621 -58.32 -22.46 12.74
C ILE A 621 -58.25 -21.32 11.72
N MET A 622 -59.11 -21.29 10.71
CA MET A 622 -59.16 -20.16 9.76
C MET A 622 -59.46 -18.83 10.47
N LEU A 623 -60.53 -18.80 11.27
CA LEU A 623 -61.00 -17.58 11.95
C LEU A 623 -59.96 -17.03 12.93
N SER A 624 -59.31 -17.90 13.70
CA SER A 624 -58.22 -17.52 14.63
C SER A 624 -56.96 -16.97 13.94
N ASN A 625 -56.80 -17.21 12.64
CA ASN A 625 -55.70 -16.69 11.83
C ASN A 625 -56.15 -15.56 10.88
N ASN A 626 -57.30 -14.91 11.16
CA ASN A 626 -57.86 -13.84 10.34
C ASN A 626 -58.07 -14.25 8.86
N ARG A 627 -58.51 -15.49 8.63
CA ARG A 627 -58.93 -16.02 7.33
C ARG A 627 -60.38 -16.50 7.41
N PHE A 628 -61.10 -16.45 6.29
CA PHE A 628 -62.51 -16.82 6.25
C PHE A 628 -62.69 -18.26 5.76
N PRO A 629 -63.50 -19.08 6.46
CA PRO A 629 -63.84 -20.43 6.00
C PRO A 629 -64.74 -20.39 4.75
N PRO A 630 -64.83 -21.49 3.98
CA PRO A 630 -65.59 -21.54 2.71
C PRO A 630 -67.08 -21.21 2.80
N ASP A 631 -67.69 -21.39 3.98
CA ASP A 631 -69.15 -21.24 4.21
C ASP A 631 -69.53 -19.94 4.96
N ASP A 632 -68.60 -18.99 5.14
CA ASP A 632 -68.92 -17.68 5.75
C ASP A 632 -69.57 -16.73 4.72
N ASP A 633 -70.90 -16.80 4.65
CA ASP A 633 -71.74 -16.06 3.71
C ASP A 633 -71.91 -14.58 4.15
N ILE A 634 -70.94 -13.71 3.79
CA ILE A 634 -70.95 -12.26 4.10
C ILE A 634 -72.15 -11.51 3.43
N HIS A 635 -72.97 -12.18 2.62
CA HIS A 635 -74.09 -11.54 1.92
C HIS A 635 -75.44 -11.51 2.67
N ARG A 636 -75.54 -11.93 3.94
CA ARG A 636 -76.83 -11.89 4.65
C ARG A 636 -77.14 -10.60 5.43
N HIS A 637 -76.24 -9.61 5.47
CA HIS A 637 -76.58 -8.29 6.04
C HIS A 637 -76.18 -7.15 5.09
N LYS A 638 -77.19 -6.62 4.37
CA LYS A 638 -77.12 -5.33 3.68
C LYS A 638 -77.49 -4.17 4.64
N PRO A 639 -77.07 -2.94 4.32
CA PRO A 639 -76.78 -1.86 5.26
C PRO A 639 -78.01 -1.03 5.68
N ALA A 640 -77.77 -0.21 6.71
CA ALA A 640 -78.55 0.85 7.33
C ALA A 640 -79.79 1.40 6.60
N ASP A 641 -80.84 1.64 7.39
CA ASP A 641 -81.72 2.82 7.29
C ASP A 641 -82.04 3.25 8.74
N GLU A 642 -81.45 4.36 9.19
CA GLU A 642 -82.11 5.67 9.27
C GLU A 642 -83.15 5.77 10.41
N ARG A 643 -82.74 6.36 11.54
CA ARG A 643 -83.30 7.65 11.98
C ARG A 643 -82.45 8.29 13.09
N THR A 644 -82.27 9.57 12.88
CA THR A 644 -81.53 10.58 13.64
C THR A 644 -82.38 11.14 14.81
N PRO A 645 -81.99 12.24 15.45
CA PRO A 645 -81.54 12.30 16.84
C PRO A 645 -82.60 13.00 17.72
N ASP A 646 -82.46 12.99 19.05
CA ASP A 646 -82.76 14.16 19.88
C ASP A 646 -82.46 13.90 21.36
N GLU A 647 -81.92 14.96 21.97
CA GLU A 647 -81.87 15.31 23.39
C GLU A 647 -80.81 14.67 24.31
N MET A 648 -79.78 15.51 24.50
CA MET A 648 -78.88 15.65 25.65
C MET A 648 -79.62 15.54 26.99
N ASP A 649 -78.92 15.02 28.01
CA ASP A 649 -78.58 15.87 29.15
C ASP A 649 -77.33 15.38 29.89
N LEU A 650 -76.55 16.39 30.30
CA LEU A 650 -75.36 16.33 31.12
C LEU A 650 -75.78 16.14 32.58
N ASP A 651 -75.18 15.17 33.25
CA ASP A 651 -74.43 15.33 34.51
C ASP A 651 -74.20 13.94 35.13
N ASP A 652 -72.93 13.55 35.23
CA ASP A 652 -72.31 13.02 36.45
C ASP A 652 -70.87 12.56 36.12
N LEU A 653 -69.95 13.50 36.33
CA LEU A 653 -68.51 13.28 36.50
C LEU A 653 -68.26 12.92 37.97
N GLU A 654 -67.73 11.72 38.22
CA GLU A 654 -66.87 11.23 39.32
C GLU A 654 -67.06 9.69 39.32
N GLU A 655 -66.08 8.80 39.20
CA GLU A 655 -64.67 8.82 39.56
C GLU A 655 -64.00 7.56 38.93
N LEU A 656 -62.75 7.70 38.45
CA LEU A 656 -61.68 6.66 38.40
C LEU A 656 -61.88 5.46 37.43
N GLY A 657 -61.00 5.15 36.46
CA GLY A 657 -59.70 5.68 36.05
C GLY A 657 -59.11 4.73 34.97
N GLU A 658 -58.29 5.30 34.07
CA GLU A 658 -57.23 4.65 33.26
C GLU A 658 -57.63 3.42 32.40
N GLN A 659 -57.56 3.40 31.07
CA GLN A 659 -56.53 3.89 30.14
C GLN A 659 -57.11 3.82 28.71
N GLU A 660 -57.12 4.93 27.98
CA GLU A 660 -57.06 4.92 26.52
C GLU A 660 -55.60 5.02 26.07
N GLY A 661 -55.25 4.27 25.02
CA GLY A 661 -54.15 4.69 24.13
C GLY A 661 -53.28 3.57 23.57
N GLY A 662 -53.54 3.19 22.32
CA GLY A 662 -52.50 2.74 21.38
C GLY A 662 -52.47 1.23 21.10
N HIS A 663 -52.55 0.86 19.82
CA HIS A 663 -51.35 0.49 19.08
C HIS A 663 -51.67 0.12 17.63
N MET A 664 -51.25 1.02 16.72
CA MET A 664 -50.81 0.64 15.38
C MET A 664 -49.31 0.31 15.48
N ARG A 665 -48.93 -0.96 15.24
CA ARG A 665 -47.72 -1.44 14.51
C ARG A 665 -47.07 -2.73 15.04
N SER A 666 -46.66 -3.51 14.04
CA SER A 666 -45.47 -4.39 13.94
C SER A 666 -45.60 -5.86 14.36
N TYR A 667 -45.50 -6.69 13.33
CA TYR A 667 -45.16 -8.10 13.37
C TYR A 667 -43.68 -8.24 13.74
N ALA A 668 -43.38 -8.79 14.92
CA ALA A 668 -42.02 -9.14 15.33
C ALA A 668 -41.92 -10.34 16.30
N ASN A 669 -43.03 -11.03 16.64
CA ASN A 669 -43.04 -12.03 17.72
C ASN A 669 -43.57 -13.40 17.27
N ASP A 670 -42.80 -14.12 16.44
CA ASP A 670 -42.88 -15.59 16.36
C ASP A 670 -41.68 -16.19 17.14
N PRO A 671 -41.89 -16.88 18.27
CA PRO A 671 -40.82 -17.44 19.09
C PRO A 671 -40.02 -18.58 18.41
N ASN A 672 -40.48 -19.09 17.26
CA ASN A 672 -39.69 -20.04 16.45
C ASN A 672 -38.67 -19.35 15.52
N ASN A 673 -38.65 -18.02 15.46
CA ASN A 673 -37.78 -17.23 14.58
C ASN A 673 -36.69 -16.42 15.32
N ALA A 674 -36.19 -16.93 16.45
CA ALA A 674 -35.04 -16.34 17.15
C ALA A 674 -33.74 -17.09 16.85
N TYR A 675 -32.77 -16.41 16.22
CA TYR A 675 -31.38 -16.88 16.14
C TYR A 675 -30.56 -16.16 17.22
N ILE A 676 -29.95 -16.91 18.14
CA ILE A 676 -29.02 -16.35 19.13
C ILE A 676 -27.60 -16.42 18.55
N ILE A 677 -27.03 -15.27 18.19
CA ILE A 677 -25.65 -15.16 17.73
C ILE A 677 -24.75 -14.89 18.93
N MET A 678 -23.95 -15.87 19.35
CA MET A 678 -22.94 -15.70 20.39
C MET A 678 -21.55 -15.49 19.77
N ARG A 679 -20.84 -14.45 20.20
CA ARG A 679 -19.43 -14.25 19.86
C ARG A 679 -18.57 -14.86 20.98
N VAL A 680 -17.89 -15.96 20.67
CA VAL A 680 -16.96 -16.62 21.60
C VAL A 680 -15.54 -16.18 21.25
N SER A 681 -14.82 -15.63 22.23
CA SER A 681 -13.44 -15.15 22.08
C SER A 681 -12.49 -15.99 22.95
N GLN A 682 -11.23 -16.15 22.52
CA GLN A 682 -10.20 -16.98 23.17
C GLN A 682 -10.51 -18.49 23.19
N VAL A 683 -10.93 -19.03 22.05
CA VAL A 683 -11.20 -20.47 21.89
C VAL A 683 -9.87 -21.22 21.66
N ASN A 684 -9.42 -22.01 22.64
CA ASN A 684 -8.18 -22.81 22.53
C ASN A 684 -8.41 -24.22 21.95
N ASN A 685 -9.66 -24.63 21.65
CA ASN A 685 -9.98 -25.98 21.18
C ASN A 685 -11.11 -25.97 20.13
N GLU A 686 -11.10 -26.90 19.17
CA GLU A 686 -11.97 -26.87 17.97
C GLU A 686 -13.49 -26.99 18.22
N SER A 687 -13.93 -27.36 19.43
CA SER A 687 -15.34 -27.35 19.84
C SER A 687 -15.49 -26.98 21.33
N PRO A 688 -16.14 -25.85 21.67
CA PRO A 688 -16.26 -25.38 23.06
C PRO A 688 -17.31 -26.13 23.91
N GLU A 689 -17.93 -27.20 23.41
CA GLU A 689 -18.92 -28.06 24.12
C GLU A 689 -20.01 -27.30 24.90
N LEU A 690 -20.48 -26.16 24.37
CA LEU A 690 -21.54 -25.36 24.98
C LEU A 690 -22.88 -26.11 24.87
N LYS A 691 -23.57 -26.29 26.01
CA LYS A 691 -24.92 -26.86 26.06
C LYS A 691 -25.94 -25.76 26.39
N CYS A 692 -26.93 -25.61 25.52
CA CYS A 692 -28.07 -24.73 25.74
C CYS A 692 -29.27 -25.56 26.20
N TYR A 693 -29.94 -25.13 27.26
CA TYR A 693 -31.22 -25.69 27.70
C TYR A 693 -32.29 -24.63 27.46
N SER A 694 -32.86 -24.62 26.27
CA SER A 694 -33.96 -23.73 25.93
C SER A 694 -35.28 -24.33 26.45
N ASN A 695 -35.81 -23.79 27.55
CA ASN A 695 -37.26 -23.78 27.73
C ASN A 695 -37.77 -22.51 27.03
N PRO A 696 -38.41 -22.60 25.86
CA PRO A 696 -38.80 -21.43 25.06
C PRO A 696 -39.70 -20.45 25.81
N TRP A 697 -40.44 -20.93 26.81
CA TRP A 697 -41.36 -20.14 27.61
C TRP A 697 -40.67 -19.21 28.61
N LEU A 698 -39.45 -19.54 29.09
CA LEU A 698 -38.68 -18.72 30.03
C LEU A 698 -38.11 -17.44 29.38
N LEU A 699 -37.69 -17.53 28.11
CA LEU A 699 -37.21 -16.38 27.34
C LEU A 699 -38.35 -15.36 27.09
N HIS A 700 -39.56 -15.85 26.88
CA HIS A 700 -40.74 -15.01 26.63
C HIS A 700 -41.27 -14.33 27.90
N LEU A 701 -41.25 -15.02 29.04
CA LEU A 701 -41.83 -14.53 30.30
C LEU A 701 -40.85 -13.72 31.15
N GLU A 702 -39.55 -14.05 31.15
CA GLU A 702 -38.57 -13.50 32.11
C GLU A 702 -37.35 -12.83 31.46
N GLY A 703 -37.26 -12.83 30.12
CA GLY A 703 -36.19 -12.15 29.38
C GLY A 703 -34.77 -12.65 29.70
N THR A 704 -34.63 -13.88 30.22
CA THR A 704 -33.37 -14.45 30.69
C THR A 704 -33.07 -15.79 30.01
N LEU A 705 -31.79 -16.03 29.70
CA LEU A 705 -31.26 -17.24 29.06
C LEU A 705 -30.09 -17.76 29.90
N GLN A 706 -30.19 -19.00 30.38
CA GLN A 706 -29.12 -19.63 31.16
C GLN A 706 -28.21 -20.47 30.26
N PHE A 707 -26.90 -20.25 30.38
CA PHE A 707 -25.87 -21.02 29.66
C PHE A 707 -24.95 -21.74 30.66
N ALA A 708 -24.56 -22.97 30.33
CA ALA A 708 -23.55 -23.72 31.08
C ALA A 708 -22.39 -24.09 30.14
N SER A 709 -21.16 -23.90 30.62
CA SER A 709 -19.95 -24.39 29.94
C SER A 709 -19.33 -25.54 30.76
N ALA A 710 -18.69 -26.49 30.09
CA ALA A 710 -17.80 -27.42 30.78
C ALA A 710 -16.53 -26.67 31.24
N SER A 711 -15.99 -27.07 32.39
CA SER A 711 -14.94 -26.39 33.15
C SER A 711 -13.88 -25.67 32.29
N GLY A 712 -13.82 -24.34 32.39
CA GLY A 712 -12.77 -23.52 31.77
C GLY A 712 -13.24 -22.20 31.14
N TYR A 713 -14.55 -22.02 30.91
CA TYR A 713 -15.09 -20.80 30.26
C TYR A 713 -16.06 -20.05 31.18
N GLN A 714 -15.82 -18.75 31.40
CA GLN A 714 -16.73 -17.84 32.11
C GLN A 714 -17.77 -17.24 31.16
N VAL A 715 -19.05 -17.27 31.54
CA VAL A 715 -20.16 -16.63 30.83
C VAL A 715 -20.42 -15.26 31.46
N TYR A 716 -20.42 -14.19 30.66
CA TYR A 716 -20.81 -12.85 31.08
C TYR A 716 -22.18 -12.51 30.49
N GLU A 717 -23.17 -12.24 31.34
CA GLU A 717 -24.49 -11.77 30.92
C GLU A 717 -24.44 -10.25 30.68
N ALA A 718 -24.73 -9.80 29.46
CA ALA A 718 -24.98 -8.40 29.15
C ALA A 718 -26.50 -8.20 28.97
N ARG A 719 -27.13 -7.42 29.86
CA ARG A 719 -28.54 -7.02 29.69
C ARG A 719 -28.63 -5.96 28.59
N LEU A 720 -29.35 -6.25 27.52
CA LEU A 720 -29.67 -5.30 26.46
C LEU A 720 -30.81 -4.39 26.92
N SER A 721 -30.54 -3.12 27.18
CA SER A 721 -31.56 -2.08 27.32
C SER A 721 -31.95 -1.56 25.93
N ALA A 722 -33.25 -1.56 25.64
CA ALA A 722 -33.81 -1.06 24.37
C ALA A 722 -33.54 0.45 24.18
N PRO A 723 -33.33 0.93 22.94
CA PRO A 723 -33.09 2.35 22.66
C PRO A 723 -34.39 3.16 22.80
N THR A 724 -34.34 4.22 23.59
CA THR A 724 -35.40 5.25 23.65
C THR A 724 -35.36 6.09 22.38
N HIS A 725 -36.53 6.29 21.76
CA HIS A 725 -36.73 7.19 20.62
C HIS A 725 -36.51 8.66 21.04
N ASP A 726 -35.54 9.31 20.41
CA ASP A 726 -35.48 10.75 20.10
C ASP A 726 -34.98 10.91 18.65
#